data_AF-A0A9P6RV01-F1
#
_entry.id   AF-A0A9P6RV01-F1
#
_cell.length_a   1.000
_cell.length_b   1.000
_cell.length_c   1.000
_cell.angle_alpha   90.00
_cell.angle_beta   90.00
_cell.angle_gamma   90.00
#
_symmetry.space_group_name_H-M   'P 1'
#
loop_
_entity.id
_entity.type
_entity.pdbx_description
1 polymer ?
#
loop_
_entity_poly.entity_id
_entity_poly.type
_entity_poly.pdbx_seq_one_letter_code
_entity_poly.pdbx_strand_id
1 'polypeptide(L)'
;MSQPHLPLFGILASLDAAERNAAALTLIKALAVLQNAHTFQVDPSTVDITEDKLDQLCHPDVVYALKRLIRGLPSDREAARQGFSLALTELLIGLDFLTAKIVLELLFQFTEIKNFMRGKEERNHMFGRIFGYMSIIQSGMLTRPKTSEEDIKLIVDDLVEYSQEKSYLSECCHQVLVTMLPQIVRHPQSVKYIVDTVFADGVNTPDQLNVAMVLREQLDEVNKQLPKDKQINWTKMLGKSWKSPILLHSSNLKFLGLLLKESSTEEGAQASSSWRQNLHPVWDRILAHYFNAAIPTPQIAPFNDFWNVVIDSTLFDSSSSHERKFWGFQIFEKVLPVLGEDQIPLVFTTNFMRCFVNNLSSEDRFLNKAAKHTMAAMHAKADTNEAVRLTLITQLLDKNPNFDRMSRSKTVETLLGGLDVSHIQHYLQYLSKAFLQQDGPDTNGTERGKRVDVSRQWTIDQMYSLFRNPKVPREESWIKSILEFYLIHAFFDIKKVDAKSKYVEARVLPSPALSTATREHCRTRFYGMMAELSTMAPLAAKKEGDEPETVNYSRRLNGTMLDGTFWCSYALDIVVDLEKSKHFESLATLDGDAAKAKKTALALVGKIQEKSKKASKELKAQYKAFELLFVQMILQLYVEPEDSTNILGELHDCYDKVFAAGSKKTNGKKAASANGDDDEDEIQPVEVIIDILLSFLIKPSALLRHVSEQVFVIFCDKMTKTGLELMLSTLQTKDNKDDMFGEEDDEEDEDAEAEAQNQSDEDEEDESEDEENSDEEESEDMEVDEDEDDDDAPVDEEFRKKLAAALNIKDGNEDDEDESEEELLDDDQMMAFDEKLNEIFKQKKLAKVQQKDAKQTLIHFKNKVLDLLELYIKKQSSNELVLDLIVPLLSLVLIPSASNKPVHDKILALLRNKLAKIKDYPRDCDDEHVFEVLSQVHELAKKSPDAKFSGLCGDLSLLLVKVLIGGQDDKTSVRDTPKVEAPAKKTRGKTSATTAVSAEEAALKAKQDRVVALYSDSLKEFMTRKNSNLSAKMFLEFIDRFPHLAWHLSSTLLEYTSPKAAVKSFRQAMAFTMLSALVKRLANKNTPEFEQLFLDTLPLIRNSLIETFEGAFAEPTTTEEEKNSAKGMNVARLREILKFTILSARTVKRSEDRDVVQIWETSKLGPLLQRISEDPRFASGAVRSLIQQLLALIGSEIKLPTGSVKKQEKQEKRKRALEAQANGGSSKKKTHRSKKRKVSSKASTEA
;
A
#
# COMPACT_ATOMS: atom_id res chain seq x y z
N MET A 1 -6.43 68.00 5.49
CA MET A 1 -6.72 66.76 4.74
C MET A 1 -8.20 66.59 4.54
N SER A 2 -8.67 66.53 3.29
CA SER A 2 -10.07 66.22 3.00
C SER A 2 -10.44 64.80 3.52
N GLN A 3 -11.66 64.62 4.04
CA GLN A 3 -12.14 63.34 4.57
C GLN A 3 -11.94 62.08 3.68
N PRO A 4 -12.00 62.13 2.33
CA PRO A 4 -11.86 60.92 1.51
C PRO A 4 -10.45 60.29 1.46
N HIS A 5 -9.38 60.99 1.84
CA HIS A 5 -8.00 60.47 1.71
C HIS A 5 -7.46 59.83 2.99
N LEU A 6 -8.07 60.11 4.14
CA LEU A 6 -7.63 59.60 5.44
C LEU A 6 -7.68 58.05 5.56
N PRO A 7 -8.70 57.36 5.01
CA PRO A 7 -8.75 55.89 5.06
C PRO A 7 -7.59 55.19 4.34
N LEU A 8 -7.01 55.82 3.31
CA LEU A 8 -5.94 55.23 2.49
C LEU A 8 -4.67 54.95 3.30
N PHE A 9 -4.35 55.78 4.31
CA PHE A 9 -3.21 55.55 5.20
C PHE A 9 -3.37 54.30 6.07
N GLY A 10 -4.61 53.89 6.36
CA GLY A 10 -4.87 52.61 7.04
C GLY A 10 -4.59 51.42 6.12
N ILE A 11 -4.96 51.54 4.84
CA ILE A 11 -4.78 50.47 3.82
C ILE A 11 -3.30 50.32 3.43
N LEU A 12 -2.48 51.38 3.53
CA LEU A 12 -1.02 51.27 3.39
C LEU A 12 -0.38 50.30 4.39
N ALA A 13 -1.07 49.93 5.47
CA ALA A 13 -0.63 48.92 6.43
C ALA A 13 -1.20 47.51 6.19
N SER A 14 -1.92 47.28 5.07
CA SER A 14 -2.47 45.96 4.72
C SER A 14 -1.36 44.93 4.50
N LEU A 15 -1.57 43.67 4.90
CA LEU A 15 -0.62 42.58 4.64
C LEU A 15 -0.56 42.20 3.16
N ASP A 16 -1.61 42.48 2.39
CA ASP A 16 -1.65 42.26 0.95
C ASP A 16 -0.89 43.38 0.19
N ALA A 17 0.13 42.98 -0.57
CA ALA A 17 0.93 43.90 -1.38
C ALA A 17 0.11 44.59 -2.48
N ALA A 18 -0.88 43.92 -3.08
CA ALA A 18 -1.72 44.50 -4.13
C ALA A 18 -2.60 45.64 -3.59
N GLU A 19 -3.20 45.44 -2.41
CA GLU A 19 -3.97 46.48 -1.72
C GLU A 19 -3.10 47.67 -1.32
N ARG A 20 -1.89 47.41 -0.78
CA ARG A 20 -0.93 48.48 -0.44
C ARG A 20 -0.57 49.32 -1.67
N ASN A 21 -0.26 48.67 -2.79
CA ASN A 21 0.12 49.34 -4.03
C ASN A 21 -1.03 50.18 -4.60
N ALA A 22 -2.27 49.65 -4.58
CA ALA A 22 -3.45 50.36 -5.05
C ALA A 22 -3.78 51.58 -4.18
N ALA A 23 -3.65 51.45 -2.85
CA ALA A 23 -3.85 52.55 -1.91
C ALA A 23 -2.79 53.64 -2.08
N ALA A 24 -1.51 53.28 -2.23
CA ALA A 24 -0.43 54.21 -2.52
C ALA A 24 -0.71 54.98 -3.82
N LEU A 25 -1.00 54.26 -4.91
CA LEU A 25 -1.30 54.88 -6.21
C LEU A 25 -2.49 55.86 -6.13
N THR A 26 -3.55 55.48 -5.44
CA THR A 26 -4.76 56.32 -5.28
C THR A 26 -4.45 57.58 -4.46
N LEU A 27 -3.70 57.42 -3.37
CA LEU A 27 -3.27 58.54 -2.52
C LEU A 27 -2.41 59.52 -3.32
N ILE A 28 -1.40 59.03 -4.03
CA ILE A 28 -0.47 59.87 -4.80
C ILE A 28 -1.17 60.58 -5.95
N LYS A 29 -2.05 59.91 -6.69
CA LYS A 29 -2.86 60.55 -7.75
C LYS A 29 -3.70 61.71 -7.21
N ALA A 30 -4.34 61.53 -6.06
CA ALA A 30 -5.13 62.58 -5.44
C ALA A 30 -4.27 63.76 -4.97
N LEU A 31 -3.14 63.48 -4.31
CA LEU A 31 -2.20 64.50 -3.85
C LEU A 31 -1.58 65.28 -5.02
N ALA A 32 -1.27 64.62 -6.13
CA ALA A 32 -0.75 65.26 -7.33
C ALA A 32 -1.75 66.25 -7.94
N VAL A 33 -3.05 65.90 -7.98
CA VAL A 33 -4.10 66.83 -8.45
C VAL A 33 -4.19 68.06 -7.54
N LEU A 34 -4.14 67.87 -6.22
CA LEU A 34 -4.16 68.97 -5.25
C LEU A 34 -2.92 69.86 -5.34
N GLN A 35 -1.74 69.26 -5.52
CA GLN A 35 -0.49 70.00 -5.65
C GLN A 35 -0.45 70.80 -6.96
N ASN A 36 -0.89 70.21 -8.08
CA ASN A 36 -0.92 70.89 -9.38
C ASN A 36 -1.93 72.05 -9.42
N ALA A 37 -3.00 71.98 -8.62
CA ALA A 37 -3.97 73.06 -8.47
C ALA A 37 -3.48 74.17 -7.51
N HIS A 38 -2.42 73.94 -6.75
CA HIS A 38 -1.89 74.88 -5.76
C HIS A 38 -0.96 75.90 -6.41
N THR A 39 -1.11 77.18 -6.05
CA THR A 39 -0.22 78.25 -6.51
C THR A 39 0.87 78.48 -5.47
N PHE A 40 2.13 78.30 -5.86
CA PHE A 40 3.29 78.61 -5.02
C PHE A 40 3.24 80.07 -4.54
N GLN A 41 3.30 80.29 -3.23
CA GLN A 41 3.34 81.65 -2.67
C GLN A 41 4.74 82.26 -2.76
N VAL A 42 5.76 81.42 -2.91
CA VAL A 42 7.17 81.77 -3.00
C VAL A 42 7.82 80.91 -4.09
N ASP A 43 8.73 81.49 -4.89
CA ASP A 43 9.44 80.75 -5.94
C ASP A 43 10.45 79.77 -5.32
N PRO A 44 10.27 78.44 -5.48
CA PRO A 44 11.15 77.42 -4.91
C PRO A 44 12.58 77.44 -5.47
N SER A 45 12.84 78.16 -6.57
CA SER A 45 14.17 78.34 -7.13
C SER A 45 14.99 79.43 -6.43
N THR A 46 14.34 80.35 -5.71
CA THR A 46 14.99 81.56 -5.15
C THR A 46 15.11 81.58 -3.63
N VAL A 47 14.48 80.63 -2.92
CA VAL A 47 14.41 80.61 -1.47
C VAL A 47 14.88 79.27 -0.90
N ASP A 48 15.65 79.31 0.19
CA ASP A 48 16.02 78.11 0.94
C ASP A 48 14.78 77.50 1.62
N ILE A 49 14.54 76.21 1.33
CA ILE A 49 13.32 75.49 1.69
C ILE A 49 13.48 74.95 3.12
N THR A 50 12.79 75.59 4.07
CA THR A 50 12.74 75.19 5.49
C THR A 50 11.37 74.61 5.84
N GLU A 51 11.25 73.90 6.97
CA GLU A 51 9.99 73.28 7.41
C GLU A 51 8.82 74.29 7.44
N ASP A 52 9.04 75.49 7.97
CA ASP A 52 8.02 76.55 8.07
C ASP A 52 7.54 77.10 6.72
N LYS A 53 8.32 76.89 5.64
CA LYS A 53 7.98 77.33 4.28
C LYS A 53 7.29 76.24 3.47
N LEU A 54 7.20 75.00 3.97
CA LEU A 54 6.48 73.92 3.28
C LEU A 54 5.00 74.28 3.07
N ASP A 55 4.37 74.97 4.03
CA ASP A 55 2.98 75.43 3.92
C ASP A 55 2.78 76.56 2.87
N GLN A 56 3.87 77.20 2.43
CA GLN A 56 3.87 78.22 1.38
C GLN A 56 4.15 77.63 -0.02
N LEU A 57 4.68 76.41 -0.07
CA LEU A 57 5.12 75.73 -1.30
C LEU A 57 4.24 74.54 -1.68
N CYS A 58 3.60 73.90 -0.71
CA CYS A 58 2.80 72.71 -0.90
C CYS A 58 1.35 72.96 -0.48
N HIS A 59 0.41 72.28 -1.13
CA HIS A 59 -0.96 72.23 -0.63
C HIS A 59 -0.99 71.66 0.81
N PRO A 60 -1.84 72.14 1.73
CA PRO A 60 -1.86 71.66 3.13
C PRO A 60 -2.01 70.14 3.28
N ASP A 61 -2.76 69.51 2.38
CA ASP A 61 -2.93 68.05 2.36
C ASP A 61 -1.66 67.29 1.93
N VAL A 62 -0.82 67.92 1.09
CA VAL A 62 0.47 67.38 0.65
C VAL A 62 1.50 67.50 1.78
N VAL A 63 1.55 68.64 2.48
CA VAL A 63 2.39 68.81 3.68
C VAL A 63 1.98 67.80 4.76
N TYR A 64 0.67 67.67 5.00
CA TYR A 64 0.15 66.68 5.93
C TYR A 64 0.55 65.25 5.52
N ALA A 65 0.37 64.88 4.25
CA ALA A 65 0.75 63.56 3.76
C ALA A 65 2.25 63.30 3.90
N LEU A 66 3.12 64.26 3.53
CA LEU A 66 4.56 64.15 3.68
C LEU A 66 4.96 63.89 5.14
N LYS A 67 4.49 64.73 6.08
CA LYS A 67 4.79 64.54 7.51
C LYS A 67 4.18 63.24 8.06
N ARG A 68 2.98 62.86 7.62
CA ARG A 68 2.29 61.65 8.07
C ARG A 68 2.99 60.38 7.58
N LEU A 69 3.51 60.40 6.35
CA LEU A 69 4.24 59.30 5.74
C LEU A 69 5.57 59.07 6.48
N ILE A 70 6.35 60.14 6.69
CA ILE A 70 7.62 60.07 7.44
C ILE A 70 7.39 59.60 8.89
N ARG A 71 6.39 60.15 9.59
CA ARG A 71 6.02 59.73 10.95
C ARG A 71 5.53 58.27 11.03
N GLY A 72 5.08 57.70 9.91
CA GLY A 72 4.64 56.31 9.84
C GLY A 72 5.77 55.31 9.58
N LEU A 73 6.97 55.75 9.21
CA LEU A 73 8.11 54.86 8.94
C LEU A 73 8.57 54.08 10.18
N PRO A 74 8.55 54.62 11.41
CA PRO A 74 8.83 53.86 12.63
C PRO A 74 7.69 52.95 13.10
N SER A 75 6.79 52.52 12.21
CA SER A 75 5.68 51.64 12.60
C SER A 75 6.18 50.27 13.06
N ASP A 76 5.51 49.73 14.08
CA ASP A 76 5.72 48.36 14.55
C ASP A 76 5.22 47.29 13.56
N ARG A 77 4.36 47.67 12.62
CA ARG A 77 3.84 46.80 11.55
C ARG A 77 4.77 46.85 10.33
N GLU A 78 5.33 45.71 9.95
CA GLU A 78 6.22 45.59 8.78
C GLU A 78 5.56 46.04 7.48
N ALA A 79 4.32 45.62 7.25
CA ALA A 79 3.55 46.04 6.08
C ALA A 79 3.34 47.56 6.00
N ALA A 80 3.15 48.22 7.15
CA ALA A 80 3.06 49.68 7.21
C ALA A 80 4.38 50.33 6.82
N ARG A 81 5.53 49.82 7.30
CA ARG A 81 6.85 50.36 6.91
C ARG A 81 7.06 50.33 5.40
N GLN A 82 6.70 49.22 4.76
CA GLN A 82 6.75 49.08 3.30
C GLN A 82 5.78 50.03 2.57
N GLY A 83 4.50 50.07 2.97
CA GLY A 83 3.51 50.90 2.29
C GLY A 83 3.74 52.39 2.47
N PHE A 84 4.16 52.82 3.65
CA PHE A 84 4.51 54.21 3.93
C PHE A 84 5.80 54.63 3.21
N SER A 85 6.81 53.76 3.13
CA SER A 85 8.03 54.01 2.34
C SER A 85 7.73 54.11 0.83
N LEU A 86 6.89 53.23 0.30
CA LEU A 86 6.50 53.27 -1.11
C LEU A 86 5.76 54.57 -1.45
N ALA A 87 4.74 54.91 -0.67
CA ALA A 87 3.99 56.16 -0.88
C ALA A 87 4.88 57.40 -0.67
N LEU A 88 5.82 57.38 0.28
CA LEU A 88 6.78 58.48 0.45
C LEU A 88 7.68 58.63 -0.77
N THR A 89 8.20 57.53 -1.30
CA THR A 89 9.07 57.52 -2.49
C THR A 89 8.35 58.17 -3.67
N GLU A 90 7.14 57.72 -3.98
CA GLU A 90 6.32 58.26 -5.06
C GLU A 90 5.93 59.73 -4.86
N LEU A 91 5.63 60.13 -3.61
CA LEU A 91 5.36 61.53 -3.29
C LEU A 91 6.59 62.42 -3.55
N LEU A 92 7.78 61.95 -3.15
CA LEU A 92 9.03 62.67 -3.35
C LEU A 92 9.41 62.79 -4.84
N ILE A 93 9.10 61.77 -5.66
CA ILE A 93 9.23 61.85 -7.13
C ILE A 93 8.38 62.98 -7.68
N GLY A 94 7.14 63.12 -7.21
CA GLY A 94 6.21 64.19 -7.64
C GLY A 94 6.56 65.60 -7.13
N LEU A 95 7.40 65.71 -6.09
CA LEU A 95 7.83 66.98 -5.49
C LEU A 95 9.29 67.27 -5.85
N ASP A 96 9.54 67.55 -7.12
CA ASP A 96 10.88 67.77 -7.70
C ASP A 96 11.64 68.97 -7.10
N PHE A 97 10.91 69.97 -6.62
CA PHE A 97 11.46 71.18 -6.01
C PHE A 97 12.03 70.97 -4.60
N LEU A 98 11.66 69.90 -3.88
CA LEU A 98 12.18 69.60 -2.55
C LEU A 98 13.65 69.15 -2.62
N THR A 99 14.44 69.52 -1.61
CA THR A 99 15.85 69.12 -1.48
C THR A 99 16.01 67.94 -0.53
N ALA A 100 17.08 67.16 -0.68
CA ALA A 100 17.38 66.06 0.24
C ALA A 100 17.50 66.57 1.69
N LYS A 101 18.16 67.72 1.88
CA LYS A 101 18.32 68.40 3.16
C LYS A 101 17.01 68.53 3.97
N ILE A 102 15.94 69.10 3.40
CA ILE A 102 14.69 69.30 4.15
C ILE A 102 14.01 67.97 4.50
N VAL A 103 14.09 66.97 3.62
CA VAL A 103 13.51 65.64 3.89
C VAL A 103 14.32 64.91 4.96
N LEU A 104 15.66 65.06 4.95
CA LEU A 104 16.55 64.56 5.99
C LEU A 104 16.26 65.22 7.34
N GLU A 105 16.09 66.54 7.39
CA GLU A 105 15.71 67.27 8.61
C GLU A 105 14.40 66.75 9.21
N LEU A 106 13.35 66.60 8.38
CA LEU A 106 12.07 66.02 8.81
C LEU A 106 12.22 64.56 9.26
N LEU A 107 13.04 63.77 8.56
CA LEU A 107 13.32 62.40 8.94
C LEU A 107 14.01 62.37 10.31
N PHE A 108 15.04 63.22 10.53
CA PHE A 108 15.76 63.38 11.81
C PHE A 108 14.82 63.70 12.96
N GLN A 109 13.92 64.64 12.75
CA GLN A 109 12.91 65.03 13.73
C GLN A 109 11.93 63.90 14.06
N PHE A 110 11.40 63.18 13.07
CA PHE A 110 10.34 62.18 13.29
C PHE A 110 10.83 60.78 13.66
N THR A 111 12.12 60.48 13.48
CA THR A 111 12.70 59.18 13.85
C THR A 111 13.86 59.32 14.83
N GLU A 112 13.88 60.39 15.62
CA GLU A 112 14.84 60.62 16.72
C GLU A 112 14.88 59.42 17.68
N ILE A 113 16.08 58.92 17.98
CA ILE A 113 16.30 57.85 18.96
C ILE A 113 16.71 58.50 20.28
N LYS A 114 15.86 58.37 21.31
CA LYS A 114 16.11 58.96 22.64
C LYS A 114 16.71 57.93 23.59
N ASN A 115 17.59 58.34 24.49
CA ASN A 115 18.31 57.46 25.43
C ASN A 115 17.42 56.57 26.33
N PHE A 116 16.13 56.87 26.48
CA PHE A 116 15.19 56.03 27.23
C PHE A 116 14.51 54.94 26.39
N MET A 117 14.56 55.05 25.05
CA MET A 117 14.03 54.03 24.14
C MET A 117 14.92 52.80 24.22
N ARG A 118 14.32 51.63 24.43
CA ARG A 118 15.03 50.35 24.46
C ARG A 118 14.24 49.28 23.74
N GLY A 119 14.95 48.36 23.08
CA GLY A 119 14.35 47.16 22.51
C GLY A 119 13.50 47.45 21.28
N LYS A 120 12.19 47.19 21.34
CA LYS A 120 11.31 47.23 20.15
C LYS A 120 11.15 48.64 19.56
N GLU A 121 11.08 49.67 20.39
CA GLU A 121 10.87 51.06 19.96
C GLU A 121 12.10 51.63 19.26
N GLU A 122 13.28 51.49 19.88
CA GLU A 122 14.59 51.83 19.32
C GLU A 122 14.79 51.18 17.94
N ARG A 123 14.54 49.87 17.85
CA ARG A 123 14.61 49.12 16.59
C ARG A 123 13.69 49.67 15.51
N ASN A 124 12.44 50.02 15.86
CA ASN A 124 11.49 50.55 14.87
C ASN A 124 11.92 51.94 14.36
N HIS A 125 12.52 52.78 15.22
CA HIS A 125 13.06 54.08 14.82
C HIS A 125 14.27 53.93 13.88
N MET A 126 15.18 52.99 14.15
CA MET A 126 16.30 52.67 13.25
C MET A 126 15.80 52.19 11.88
N PHE A 127 14.82 51.27 11.85
CA PHE A 127 14.20 50.87 10.58
C PHE A 127 13.49 52.04 9.90
N GLY A 128 12.79 52.88 10.65
CA GLY A 128 12.13 54.06 10.12
C GLY A 128 13.11 55.01 9.43
N ARG A 129 14.30 55.20 10.02
CA ARG A 129 15.42 55.94 9.42
C ARG A 129 15.88 55.28 8.11
N ILE A 130 16.17 53.97 8.12
CA ILE A 130 16.65 53.22 6.96
C ILE A 130 15.64 53.25 5.80
N PHE A 131 14.34 53.05 6.07
CA PHE A 131 13.28 53.17 5.07
C PHE A 131 13.13 54.61 4.55
N GLY A 132 13.38 55.60 5.40
CA GLY A 132 13.45 57.00 4.99
C GLY A 132 14.59 57.26 4.01
N TYR A 133 15.80 56.78 4.31
CA TYR A 133 16.95 56.85 3.39
C TYR A 133 16.67 56.11 2.08
N MET A 134 16.11 54.91 2.15
CA MET A 134 15.70 54.17 0.95
C MET A 134 14.71 54.98 0.10
N SER A 135 13.75 55.67 0.72
CA SER A 135 12.77 56.49 0.00
C SER A 135 13.40 57.73 -0.66
N ILE A 136 14.37 58.37 0.00
CA ILE A 136 15.14 59.50 -0.55
C ILE A 136 15.98 59.05 -1.76
N ILE A 137 16.62 57.88 -1.65
CA ILE A 137 17.44 57.32 -2.72
C ILE A 137 16.58 56.86 -3.89
N GLN A 138 15.55 56.05 -3.66
CA GLN A 138 14.70 55.52 -4.73
C GLN A 138 13.91 56.61 -5.48
N SER A 139 13.61 57.73 -4.83
CA SER A 139 12.98 58.89 -5.49
C SER A 139 13.94 59.72 -6.35
N GLY A 140 15.22 59.35 -6.41
CA GLY A 140 16.24 60.02 -7.22
C GLY A 140 16.68 61.37 -6.67
N MET A 141 16.34 61.72 -5.42
CA MET A 141 16.67 63.03 -4.83
C MET A 141 18.18 63.30 -4.79
N LEU A 142 19.00 62.25 -4.69
CA LEU A 142 20.46 62.39 -4.68
C LEU A 142 21.04 62.83 -6.04
N THR A 143 20.27 62.69 -7.13
CA THR A 143 20.68 63.15 -8.46
C THR A 143 20.32 64.62 -8.73
N ARG A 144 19.59 65.27 -7.82
CA ARG A 144 19.14 66.66 -7.96
C ARG A 144 20.31 67.64 -7.78
N PRO A 145 20.40 68.72 -8.56
CA PRO A 145 21.53 69.67 -8.49
C PRO A 145 21.74 70.36 -7.14
N LYS A 146 20.67 70.44 -6.32
CA LYS A 146 20.68 71.12 -5.02
C LYS A 146 21.15 70.21 -3.86
N THR A 147 21.38 68.92 -4.11
CA THR A 147 21.84 67.98 -3.08
C THR A 147 23.35 68.16 -2.88
N SER A 148 23.78 68.33 -1.62
CA SER A 148 25.20 68.56 -1.30
C SER A 148 25.93 67.25 -0.96
N GLU A 149 27.27 67.29 -1.00
CA GLU A 149 28.08 66.13 -0.58
C GLU A 149 27.91 65.83 0.92
N GLU A 150 27.63 66.86 1.74
CA GLU A 150 27.34 66.72 3.16
C GLU A 150 26.05 65.94 3.41
N ASP A 151 24.99 66.19 2.62
CA ASP A 151 23.72 65.44 2.72
C ASP A 151 23.95 63.94 2.50
N ILE A 152 24.81 63.58 1.53
CA ILE A 152 25.16 62.18 1.23
C ILE A 152 25.99 61.58 2.36
N LYS A 153 26.96 62.33 2.91
CA LYS A 153 27.80 61.85 4.02
C LYS A 153 26.98 61.54 5.26
N LEU A 154 26.00 62.38 5.61
CA LEU A 154 25.09 62.11 6.73
C LEU A 154 24.35 60.78 6.59
N ILE A 155 23.86 60.46 5.38
CA ILE A 155 23.21 59.17 5.12
C ILE A 155 24.20 58.02 5.27
N VAL A 156 25.42 58.17 4.73
CA VAL A 156 26.46 57.13 4.81
C VAL A 156 26.89 56.87 6.25
N ASP A 157 27.09 57.91 7.05
CA ASP A 157 27.53 57.82 8.43
C ASP A 157 26.52 57.02 9.27
N ASP A 158 25.23 57.37 9.20
CA ASP A 158 24.16 56.63 9.89
C ASP A 158 24.06 55.17 9.40
N LEU A 159 24.18 54.92 8.10
CA LEU A 159 24.10 53.55 7.55
C LEU A 159 25.28 52.69 8.00
N VAL A 160 26.49 53.25 8.05
CA VAL A 160 27.69 52.56 8.53
C VAL A 160 27.58 52.31 10.03
N GLU A 161 27.19 53.32 10.83
CA GLU A 161 26.97 53.21 12.27
C GLU A 161 25.95 52.10 12.58
N TYR A 162 24.77 52.14 11.95
CA TYR A 162 23.73 51.14 12.19
C TYR A 162 24.12 49.73 11.74
N SER A 163 24.92 49.61 10.68
CA SER A 163 25.44 48.32 10.23
C SER A 163 26.42 47.69 11.23
N GLN A 164 27.21 48.52 11.92
CA GLN A 164 28.22 48.09 12.91
C GLN A 164 27.59 47.85 14.30
N GLU A 165 26.61 48.64 14.70
CA GLU A 165 25.95 48.49 16.00
C GLU A 165 25.09 47.24 16.12
N LYS A 166 24.36 46.89 15.04
CA LYS A 166 23.36 45.80 15.06
C LYS A 166 23.48 44.93 13.79
N SER A 167 23.93 43.68 13.97
CA SER A 167 24.12 42.72 12.86
C SER A 167 22.86 42.46 12.01
N TYR A 168 21.66 42.52 12.59
CA TYR A 168 20.41 42.33 11.84
C TYR A 168 20.08 43.51 10.89
N LEU A 169 20.67 44.68 11.10
CA LEU A 169 20.51 45.86 10.24
C LEU A 169 21.56 45.92 9.12
N SER A 170 22.67 45.20 9.26
CA SER A 170 23.81 45.25 8.32
C SER A 170 23.38 45.10 6.87
N GLU A 171 22.69 44.01 6.53
CA GLU A 171 22.23 43.73 5.16
C GLU A 171 21.35 44.85 4.60
N CYS A 172 20.39 45.33 5.40
CA CYS A 172 19.49 46.41 4.97
C CYS A 172 20.27 47.70 4.71
N CYS A 173 21.25 48.04 5.55
CA CYS A 173 22.06 49.24 5.39
C CYS A 173 22.94 49.15 4.13
N HIS A 174 23.61 48.02 3.93
CA HIS A 174 24.44 47.81 2.73
C HIS A 174 23.59 47.74 1.46
N GLN A 175 22.36 47.21 1.51
CA GLN A 175 21.44 47.23 0.38
C GLN A 175 20.99 48.66 0.00
N VAL A 176 20.85 49.55 0.98
CA VAL A 176 20.63 50.98 0.72
C VAL A 176 21.86 51.59 0.03
N LEU A 177 23.07 51.28 0.49
CA LEU A 177 24.32 51.73 -0.16
C LEU A 177 24.44 51.22 -1.61
N VAL A 178 24.12 49.95 -1.86
CA VAL A 178 24.06 49.34 -3.20
C VAL A 178 23.12 50.10 -4.12
N THR A 179 21.94 50.49 -3.61
CA THR A 179 20.94 51.24 -4.39
C THR A 179 21.39 52.70 -4.63
N MET A 180 22.15 53.27 -3.69
CA MET A 180 22.64 54.64 -3.74
C MET A 180 23.80 54.83 -4.74
N LEU A 181 24.74 53.88 -4.80
CA LEU A 181 26.00 54.00 -5.55
C LEU A 181 25.83 54.47 -7.01
N PRO A 182 24.92 53.89 -7.83
CA PRO A 182 24.72 54.33 -9.21
C PRO A 182 24.21 55.77 -9.35
N GLN A 183 23.57 56.33 -8.32
CA GLN A 183 23.00 57.67 -8.37
C GLN A 183 24.02 58.77 -8.02
N ILE A 184 25.02 58.43 -7.21
CA ILE A 184 26.01 59.39 -6.68
C ILE A 184 27.33 59.39 -7.47
N VAL A 185 27.35 58.79 -8.67
CA VAL A 185 28.53 58.75 -9.56
C VAL A 185 29.04 60.16 -9.89
N ARG A 186 28.15 61.16 -9.91
CA ARG A 186 28.47 62.59 -10.10
C ARG A 186 29.09 63.27 -8.85
N HIS A 187 29.08 62.60 -7.71
CA HIS A 187 29.66 63.05 -6.44
C HIS A 187 30.83 62.13 -6.07
N PRO A 188 31.96 62.18 -6.82
CA PRO A 188 33.04 61.21 -6.67
C PRO A 188 33.73 61.26 -5.29
N GLN A 189 33.69 62.39 -4.58
CA GLN A 189 34.19 62.48 -3.21
C GLN A 189 33.31 61.70 -2.22
N SER A 190 31.99 61.68 -2.43
CA SER A 190 31.07 60.88 -1.61
C SER A 190 31.24 59.38 -1.88
N VAL A 191 31.47 58.98 -3.13
CA VAL A 191 31.82 57.57 -3.45
C VAL A 191 33.14 57.18 -2.79
N LYS A 192 34.15 58.04 -2.84
CA LYS A 192 35.42 57.83 -2.14
C LYS A 192 35.21 57.70 -0.63
N TYR A 193 34.36 58.54 -0.05
CA TYR A 193 34.03 58.47 1.38
C TYR A 193 33.43 57.12 1.76
N ILE A 194 32.46 56.61 1.00
CA ILE A 194 31.89 55.26 1.18
C ILE A 194 32.98 54.19 1.11
N VAL A 195 33.92 54.32 0.18
CA VAL A 195 35.02 53.35 0.07
C VAL A 195 35.93 53.38 1.29
N ASP A 196 36.31 54.58 1.73
CA ASP A 196 37.22 54.77 2.86
C ASP A 196 36.54 54.36 4.20
N THR A 197 35.21 54.43 4.32
CA THR A 197 34.46 54.00 5.53
C THR A 197 34.05 52.53 5.51
N VAL A 198 33.46 52.02 4.42
CA VAL A 198 32.90 50.66 4.34
C VAL A 198 33.98 49.59 4.14
N PHE A 199 35.06 49.92 3.41
CA PHE A 199 36.14 48.99 3.07
C PHE A 199 37.46 49.28 3.79
N ALA A 200 37.41 49.93 4.96
CA ALA A 200 38.61 50.23 5.76
C ALA A 200 39.48 48.98 6.01
N ASP A 201 38.84 47.84 6.29
CA ASP A 201 39.49 46.54 6.56
C ASP A 201 39.49 45.58 5.35
N GLY A 202 39.07 46.05 4.18
CA GLY A 202 38.89 45.23 2.97
C GLY A 202 37.49 44.63 2.85
N VAL A 203 37.32 43.72 1.87
CA VAL A 203 36.05 43.05 1.59
C VAL A 203 36.02 41.68 2.29
N ASN A 204 35.37 41.61 3.45
CA ASN A 204 35.34 40.42 4.32
C ASN A 204 33.93 39.96 4.71
N THR A 205 32.86 40.65 4.27
CA THR A 205 31.47 40.20 4.46
C THR A 205 30.71 40.07 3.12
N PRO A 206 29.66 39.22 3.03
CA PRO A 206 28.78 39.15 1.85
C PRO A 206 28.14 40.50 1.50
N ASP A 207 27.79 41.28 2.52
CA ASP A 207 27.27 42.64 2.42
C ASP A 207 28.25 43.57 1.70
N GLN A 208 29.51 43.60 2.16
CA GLN A 208 30.60 44.35 1.55
C GLN A 208 30.88 43.87 0.12
N LEU A 209 30.84 42.55 -0.13
CA LEU A 209 31.02 42.00 -1.47
C LEU A 209 29.95 42.52 -2.43
N ASN A 210 28.69 42.58 -2.01
CA ASN A 210 27.59 43.10 -2.81
C ASN A 210 27.82 44.58 -3.17
N VAL A 211 28.23 45.41 -2.20
CA VAL A 211 28.60 46.82 -2.44
C VAL A 211 29.80 46.92 -3.39
N ALA A 212 30.83 46.09 -3.20
CA ALA A 212 32.02 46.08 -4.03
C ALA A 212 31.71 45.72 -5.50
N MET A 213 30.83 44.75 -5.75
CA MET A 213 30.42 44.36 -7.11
C MET A 213 29.73 45.52 -7.84
N VAL A 214 28.84 46.27 -7.17
CA VAL A 214 28.19 47.45 -7.78
C VAL A 214 29.16 48.60 -7.97
N LEU A 215 30.02 48.86 -6.99
CA LEU A 215 31.06 49.88 -7.11
C LEU A 215 31.98 49.62 -8.31
N ARG A 216 32.31 48.34 -8.59
CA ARG A 216 33.18 47.97 -9.71
C ARG A 216 32.65 48.46 -11.05
N GLU A 217 31.34 48.40 -11.27
CA GLU A 217 30.68 48.85 -12.50
C GLU A 217 30.83 50.36 -12.70
N GLN A 218 30.88 51.13 -11.61
CA GLN A 218 30.94 52.61 -11.63
C GLN A 218 32.36 53.17 -11.44
N LEU A 219 33.32 52.32 -11.06
CA LEU A 219 34.64 52.73 -10.60
C LEU A 219 35.43 53.52 -11.65
N ASP A 220 35.36 53.11 -12.92
CA ASP A 220 36.09 53.77 -14.00
C ASP A 220 35.56 55.18 -14.26
N GLU A 221 34.25 55.40 -14.14
CA GLU A 221 33.64 56.72 -14.28
C GLU A 221 33.99 57.64 -13.10
N VAL A 222 33.93 57.11 -11.87
CA VAL A 222 34.30 57.84 -10.65
C VAL A 222 35.77 58.24 -10.66
N ASN A 223 36.68 57.33 -11.02
CA ASN A 223 38.11 57.59 -11.06
C ASN A 223 38.53 58.60 -12.13
N LYS A 224 37.76 58.73 -13.23
CA LYS A 224 37.98 59.79 -14.24
C LYS A 224 37.71 61.19 -13.66
N GLN A 225 36.80 61.30 -12.69
CA GLN A 225 36.41 62.57 -12.08
C GLN A 225 37.25 62.94 -10.85
N LEU A 226 37.98 61.97 -10.26
CA LEU A 226 38.86 62.21 -9.12
C LEU A 226 40.26 62.71 -9.52
N PRO A 227 40.87 63.60 -8.73
CA PRO A 227 42.30 63.90 -8.83
C PRO A 227 43.16 62.63 -8.72
N LYS A 228 44.27 62.56 -9.46
CA LYS A 228 45.14 61.36 -9.56
C LYS A 228 45.62 60.85 -8.20
N ASP A 229 45.87 61.75 -7.25
CA ASP A 229 46.29 61.48 -5.87
C ASP A 229 45.17 60.92 -4.98
N LYS A 230 43.91 61.07 -5.38
CA LYS A 230 42.72 60.63 -4.64
C LYS A 230 41.96 59.49 -5.31
N GLN A 231 42.44 58.97 -6.44
CA GLN A 231 41.80 57.86 -7.16
C GLN A 231 41.70 56.61 -6.26
N ILE A 232 40.58 55.91 -6.41
CA ILE A 232 40.29 54.69 -5.66
C ILE A 232 41.08 53.54 -6.28
N ASN A 233 41.98 52.95 -5.49
CA ASN A 233 42.75 51.78 -5.89
C ASN A 233 41.99 50.50 -5.56
N TRP A 234 41.47 49.84 -6.60
CA TRP A 234 40.68 48.61 -6.49
C TRP A 234 41.39 47.48 -5.73
N THR A 235 42.67 47.21 -6.06
CA THR A 235 43.42 46.12 -5.43
C THR A 235 43.68 46.39 -3.95
N LYS A 236 43.93 47.66 -3.57
CA LYS A 236 44.08 48.04 -2.17
C LYS A 236 42.76 47.92 -1.40
N MET A 237 41.64 48.27 -2.03
CA MET A 237 40.29 48.21 -1.45
C MET A 237 39.86 46.77 -1.14
N LEU A 238 40.16 45.80 -2.00
CA LEU A 238 39.77 44.41 -1.76
C LEU A 238 40.40 43.84 -0.48
N GLY A 239 41.61 44.27 -0.14
CA GLY A 239 42.37 43.75 1.00
C GLY A 239 43.23 42.54 0.65
N LYS A 240 44.02 42.07 1.62
CA LYS A 240 45.06 41.04 1.40
C LYS A 240 44.50 39.64 1.13
N SER A 241 43.24 39.39 1.50
CA SER A 241 42.57 38.10 1.33
C SER A 241 42.28 37.75 -0.13
N TRP A 242 42.18 38.76 -1.01
CA TRP A 242 41.91 38.60 -2.43
C TRP A 242 43.22 38.52 -3.24
N LYS A 243 43.46 37.38 -3.89
CA LYS A 243 44.71 37.11 -4.63
C LYS A 243 44.73 37.70 -6.04
N SER A 244 43.55 37.90 -6.63
CA SER A 244 43.36 38.50 -7.95
C SER A 244 42.41 39.70 -7.85
N PRO A 245 42.62 40.77 -8.66
CA PRO A 245 41.70 41.90 -8.72
C PRO A 245 40.33 41.53 -9.32
N ILE A 246 40.21 40.39 -10.00
CA ILE A 246 38.94 39.90 -10.54
C ILE A 246 38.27 39.03 -9.45
N LEU A 247 37.12 39.47 -8.94
CA LEU A 247 36.43 38.83 -7.81
C LEU A 247 36.17 37.33 -8.05
N LEU A 248 35.67 36.97 -9.23
CA LEU A 248 35.32 35.59 -9.60
C LEU A 248 36.47 34.81 -10.27
N HIS A 249 37.72 35.22 -10.07
CA HIS A 249 38.88 34.50 -10.60
C HIS A 249 39.13 33.17 -9.85
N SER A 250 39.68 32.16 -10.52
CA SER A 250 39.91 30.82 -9.94
C SER A 250 40.73 30.83 -8.64
N SER A 251 41.66 31.78 -8.50
CA SER A 251 42.46 31.96 -7.28
C SER A 251 41.68 32.43 -6.05
N ASN A 252 40.52 33.07 -6.26
CA ASN A 252 39.69 33.69 -5.23
C ASN A 252 38.53 32.78 -4.79
N LEU A 253 38.18 31.73 -5.56
CA LEU A 253 37.02 30.87 -5.29
C LEU A 253 36.99 30.28 -3.88
N LYS A 254 38.13 29.86 -3.33
CA LYS A 254 38.20 29.33 -1.96
C LYS A 254 37.82 30.37 -0.90
N PHE A 255 38.30 31.60 -1.06
CA PHE A 255 37.94 32.70 -0.16
C PHE A 255 36.49 33.12 -0.36
N LEU A 256 36.00 33.15 -1.61
CA LEU A 256 34.61 33.41 -1.93
C LEU A 256 33.66 32.39 -1.29
N GLY A 257 34.02 31.10 -1.32
CA GLY A 257 33.28 30.03 -0.64
C GLY A 257 33.24 30.20 0.88
N LEU A 258 34.34 30.60 1.50
CA LEU A 258 34.41 30.90 2.94
C LEU A 258 33.50 32.09 3.30
N LEU A 259 33.56 33.15 2.49
CA LEU A 259 32.80 34.38 2.66
C LEU A 259 31.29 34.14 2.56
N LEU A 260 30.86 33.40 1.53
CA LEU A 260 29.45 33.10 1.26
C LEU A 260 28.85 32.03 2.17
N LYS A 261 29.67 31.33 2.97
CA LYS A 261 29.22 30.43 4.04
C LYS A 261 28.79 31.19 5.31
N GLU A 262 28.90 32.53 5.29
CA GLU A 262 28.57 33.46 6.37
C GLU A 262 29.23 33.10 7.71
N SER A 263 30.39 32.43 7.65
CA SER A 263 31.24 32.16 8.81
C SER A 263 32.21 33.32 9.02
N SER A 264 32.31 33.82 10.25
CA SER A 264 33.30 34.84 10.63
C SER A 264 34.68 34.46 10.10
N THR A 265 35.29 35.35 9.32
CA THR A 265 36.62 35.16 8.71
C THR A 265 37.76 35.33 9.72
N GLU A 266 37.45 35.64 10.98
CA GLU A 266 38.41 35.82 12.07
C GLU A 266 38.52 34.54 12.92
N GLU A 267 39.74 34.01 13.05
CA GLU A 267 40.05 32.92 13.96
C GLU A 267 39.80 33.36 15.41
N GLY A 268 38.69 32.91 16.01
CA GLY A 268 38.45 33.02 17.46
C GLY A 268 37.22 33.82 17.91
N ALA A 269 36.48 34.48 17.02
CA ALA A 269 35.25 35.17 17.38
C ALA A 269 34.02 34.28 17.13
N GLN A 270 33.45 33.69 18.18
CA GLN A 270 32.10 33.12 18.16
C GLN A 270 31.06 34.25 18.01
N ALA A 271 30.94 34.82 16.82
CA ALA A 271 29.76 35.58 16.46
C ALA A 271 28.67 34.59 16.04
N SER A 272 27.53 34.65 16.71
CA SER A 272 26.31 33.96 16.28
C SER A 272 25.93 34.50 14.89
N SER A 273 26.29 33.79 13.81
CA SER A 273 25.73 34.05 12.48
C SER A 273 24.23 33.82 12.60
N SER A 274 23.44 34.90 12.64
CA SER A 274 21.98 34.82 12.66
C SER A 274 21.54 34.19 11.36
N TRP A 275 21.23 32.89 11.38
CA TRP A 275 20.76 32.18 10.21
C TRP A 275 19.55 32.88 9.57
N ARG A 276 19.51 32.88 8.23
CA ARG A 276 18.44 33.46 7.42
C ARG A 276 17.92 32.43 6.44
N GLN A 277 16.59 32.40 6.27
CA GLN A 277 15.94 31.50 5.32
C GLN A 277 16.17 31.92 3.86
N ASN A 278 16.36 33.21 3.59
CA ASN A 278 16.57 33.72 2.24
C ASN A 278 18.07 33.77 1.90
N LEU A 279 18.40 33.48 0.64
CA LEU A 279 19.73 33.68 0.10
C LEU A 279 20.09 35.17 0.12
N HIS A 280 21.34 35.47 0.46
CA HIS A 280 21.86 36.82 0.39
C HIS A 280 21.80 37.38 -1.06
N PRO A 281 21.38 38.65 -1.28
CA PRO A 281 21.19 39.22 -2.63
C PRO A 281 22.42 39.18 -3.55
N VAL A 282 23.62 39.04 -2.96
CA VAL A 282 24.88 38.89 -3.73
C VAL A 282 24.86 37.68 -4.66
N TRP A 283 24.14 36.61 -4.32
CA TRP A 283 24.04 35.41 -5.15
C TRP A 283 23.46 35.71 -6.53
N ASP A 284 22.40 36.53 -6.60
CA ASP A 284 21.78 36.89 -7.88
C ASP A 284 22.77 37.66 -8.77
N ARG A 285 23.62 38.52 -8.20
CA ARG A 285 24.68 39.23 -8.94
C ARG A 285 25.81 38.29 -9.38
N ILE A 286 26.23 37.36 -8.53
CA ILE A 286 27.27 36.38 -8.88
C ILE A 286 26.79 35.49 -10.02
N LEU A 287 25.57 34.94 -9.92
CA LEU A 287 24.99 34.10 -10.96
C LEU A 287 24.77 34.86 -12.26
N ALA A 288 24.41 36.15 -12.21
CA ALA A 288 24.29 36.99 -13.39
C ALA A 288 25.61 37.07 -14.20
N HIS A 289 26.79 37.02 -13.56
CA HIS A 289 28.06 37.02 -14.29
C HIS A 289 28.32 35.73 -15.08
N TYR A 290 27.67 34.61 -14.71
CA TYR A 290 27.80 33.34 -15.43
C TYR A 290 26.74 33.16 -16.53
N PHE A 291 25.54 33.69 -16.34
CA PHE A 291 24.39 33.40 -17.20
C PHE A 291 23.86 34.60 -17.99
N ASN A 292 24.20 35.84 -17.62
CA ASN A 292 23.76 37.03 -18.35
C ASN A 292 24.79 37.42 -19.42
N ALA A 293 24.46 37.17 -20.69
CA ALA A 293 25.29 37.50 -21.84
C ALA A 293 25.59 39.01 -21.99
N ALA A 294 24.82 39.90 -21.34
CA ALA A 294 25.04 41.34 -21.39
C ALA A 294 26.23 41.81 -20.53
N ILE A 295 26.69 40.99 -19.58
CA ILE A 295 27.80 41.34 -18.69
C ILE A 295 29.09 40.78 -19.31
N PRO A 296 30.09 41.62 -19.64
CA PRO A 296 31.39 41.12 -20.11
C PRO A 296 31.97 40.16 -19.06
N THR A 297 32.50 39.02 -19.49
CA THR A 297 33.13 38.01 -18.63
C THR A 297 34.66 38.11 -18.70
N PRO A 298 35.30 39.08 -18.03
CA PRO A 298 36.75 39.20 -18.01
C PRO A 298 37.36 38.08 -17.17
N GLN A 299 38.08 37.13 -17.80
CA GLN A 299 38.90 36.08 -17.14
C GLN A 299 38.31 35.50 -15.84
N ILE A 300 36.98 35.30 -15.78
CA ILE A 300 36.33 34.66 -14.63
C ILE A 300 36.59 33.16 -14.66
N ALA A 301 36.51 32.50 -13.51
CA ALA A 301 36.65 31.06 -13.42
C ALA A 301 35.57 30.35 -14.27
N PRO A 302 35.83 29.15 -14.81
CA PRO A 302 34.79 28.32 -15.40
C PRO A 302 33.67 28.02 -14.39
N PHE A 303 32.41 27.96 -14.86
CA PHE A 303 31.26 27.69 -13.99
C PHE A 303 31.39 26.38 -13.22
N ASN A 304 31.98 25.35 -13.82
CA ASN A 304 32.24 24.07 -13.15
C ASN A 304 33.15 24.22 -11.92
N ASP A 305 34.23 25.01 -12.02
CA ASP A 305 35.14 25.26 -10.89
C ASP A 305 34.44 26.06 -9.80
N PHE A 306 33.65 27.05 -10.19
CA PHE A 306 32.82 27.82 -9.26
C PHE A 306 31.82 26.94 -8.52
N TRP A 307 31.07 26.09 -9.22
CA TRP A 307 30.09 25.20 -8.60
C TRP A 307 30.75 24.23 -7.62
N ASN A 308 31.82 23.55 -8.04
CA ASN A 308 32.53 22.59 -7.19
C ASN A 308 33.14 23.25 -5.93
N VAL A 309 33.80 24.40 -6.09
CA VAL A 309 34.53 25.05 -4.98
C VAL A 309 33.61 25.88 -4.08
N VAL A 310 32.68 26.64 -4.65
CA VAL A 310 31.89 27.65 -3.91
C VAL A 310 30.53 27.12 -3.44
N ILE A 311 30.02 26.03 -4.04
CA ILE A 311 28.71 25.46 -3.70
C ILE A 311 28.87 24.03 -3.17
N ASP A 312 29.41 23.10 -3.96
CA ASP A 312 29.46 21.68 -3.58
C ASP A 312 30.34 21.43 -2.35
N SER A 313 31.59 21.91 -2.35
CA SER A 313 32.54 21.67 -1.26
C SER A 313 32.34 22.55 -0.01
N THR A 314 31.46 23.56 -0.08
CA THR A 314 31.24 24.54 1.01
C THR A 314 29.86 24.41 1.62
N LEU A 315 28.81 24.21 0.81
CA LEU A 315 27.41 24.15 1.24
C LEU A 315 26.94 22.70 1.39
N PHE A 316 27.37 21.79 0.51
CA PHE A 316 26.97 20.37 0.53
C PHE A 316 27.96 19.42 1.22
N ASP A 317 29.08 19.94 1.74
CA ASP A 317 30.04 19.16 2.52
C ASP A 317 29.38 18.38 3.67
N SER A 318 29.95 17.23 4.04
CA SER A 318 29.41 16.38 5.11
C SER A 318 29.32 17.13 6.44
N SER A 319 30.29 18.00 6.74
CA SER A 319 30.37 18.84 7.94
C SER A 319 29.47 20.09 7.89
N SER A 320 28.84 20.39 6.75
CA SER A 320 27.97 21.56 6.61
C SER A 320 26.63 21.37 7.34
N SER A 321 26.19 22.45 7.98
CA SER A 321 24.94 22.50 8.73
C SER A 321 23.71 22.42 7.81
N HIS A 322 22.54 22.11 8.38
CA HIS A 322 21.31 21.97 7.60
C HIS A 322 20.92 23.28 6.90
N GLU A 323 21.16 24.40 7.56
CA GLU A 323 20.97 25.76 7.05
C GLU A 323 21.73 26.01 5.74
N ARG A 324 22.99 25.57 5.67
CA ARG A 324 23.86 25.78 4.51
C ARG A 324 23.49 24.86 3.36
N LYS A 325 23.14 23.60 3.68
CA LYS A 325 22.59 22.65 2.71
C LYS A 325 21.27 23.14 2.12
N PHE A 326 20.43 23.81 2.92
CA PHE A 326 19.21 24.46 2.45
C PHE A 326 19.49 25.56 1.42
N TRP A 327 20.46 26.45 1.68
CA TRP A 327 20.90 27.44 0.69
C TRP A 327 21.43 26.79 -0.59
N GLY A 328 22.17 25.68 -0.46
CA GLY A 328 22.61 24.89 -1.60
C GLY A 328 21.45 24.44 -2.49
N PHE A 329 20.37 23.92 -1.89
CA PHE A 329 19.16 23.54 -2.63
C PHE A 329 18.48 24.75 -3.30
N GLN A 330 18.36 25.88 -2.62
CA GLN A 330 17.80 27.11 -3.21
C GLN A 330 18.64 27.62 -4.40
N ILE A 331 19.97 27.52 -4.34
CA ILE A 331 20.85 27.90 -5.44
C ILE A 331 20.66 26.94 -6.62
N PHE A 332 20.59 25.63 -6.37
CA PHE A 332 20.30 24.64 -7.41
C PHE A 332 18.98 24.92 -8.13
N GLU A 333 17.92 25.24 -7.38
CA GLU A 333 16.61 25.60 -7.93
C GLU A 333 16.63 26.88 -8.77
N LYS A 334 17.46 27.87 -8.41
CA LYS A 334 17.66 29.08 -9.21
C LYS A 334 18.46 28.82 -10.50
N VAL A 335 19.43 27.91 -10.45
CA VAL A 335 20.36 27.67 -11.55
C VAL A 335 19.78 26.70 -12.58
N LEU A 336 19.14 25.61 -12.15
CA LEU A 336 18.65 24.54 -13.03
C LEU A 336 17.78 25.02 -14.21
N PRO A 337 16.86 25.99 -14.05
CA PRO A 337 16.05 26.48 -15.17
C PRO A 337 16.88 27.15 -16.28
N VAL A 338 17.99 27.77 -15.92
CA VAL A 338 18.85 28.59 -16.81
C VAL A 338 19.90 27.73 -17.54
N LEU A 339 20.21 26.53 -17.02
CA LEU A 339 21.19 25.64 -17.63
C LEU A 339 20.72 25.08 -18.99
N GLY A 340 21.65 25.04 -19.94
CA GLY A 340 21.54 24.26 -21.17
C GLY A 340 21.88 22.78 -20.94
N GLU A 341 21.55 21.92 -21.91
CA GLU A 341 21.72 20.46 -21.84
C GLU A 341 23.14 20.04 -21.43
N ASP A 342 24.17 20.61 -22.07
CA ASP A 342 25.59 20.30 -21.80
C ASP A 342 26.06 20.73 -20.40
N GLN A 343 25.36 21.66 -19.76
CA GLN A 343 25.75 22.21 -18.46
C GLN A 343 25.04 21.52 -17.29
N ILE A 344 23.96 20.79 -17.54
CA ILE A 344 23.22 20.05 -16.50
C ILE A 344 24.13 19.08 -15.74
N PRO A 345 24.97 18.25 -16.38
CA PRO A 345 25.87 17.34 -15.66
C PRO A 345 26.81 18.03 -14.65
N LEU A 346 27.14 19.31 -14.87
CA LEU A 346 28.09 20.06 -14.02
C LEU A 346 27.55 20.32 -12.62
N VAL A 347 26.23 20.31 -12.41
CA VAL A 347 25.62 20.56 -11.11
C VAL A 347 25.30 19.28 -10.32
N PHE A 348 25.39 18.10 -10.95
CA PHE A 348 25.17 16.79 -10.32
C PHE A 348 26.45 16.26 -9.67
N THR A 349 26.96 17.04 -8.73
CA THR A 349 28.20 16.76 -8.02
C THR A 349 28.02 15.70 -6.92
N THR A 350 29.13 15.09 -6.50
CA THR A 350 29.10 13.96 -5.56
C THR A 350 28.51 14.34 -4.19
N ASN A 351 28.84 15.53 -3.64
CA ASN A 351 28.31 15.93 -2.34
C ASN A 351 26.84 16.35 -2.44
N PHE A 352 26.46 17.08 -3.49
CA PHE A 352 25.06 17.34 -3.81
C PHE A 352 24.24 16.05 -3.86
N MET A 353 24.63 15.06 -4.67
CA MET A 353 23.87 13.81 -4.82
C MET A 353 23.78 13.04 -3.50
N ARG A 354 24.86 12.96 -2.73
CA ARG A 354 24.84 12.34 -1.40
C ARG A 354 23.88 13.06 -0.46
N CYS A 355 23.92 14.40 -0.43
CA CYS A 355 23.04 15.22 0.40
C CYS A 355 21.57 15.07 -0.04
N PHE A 356 21.31 15.06 -1.35
CA PHE A 356 19.99 14.94 -1.93
C PHE A 356 19.34 13.59 -1.59
N VAL A 357 20.02 12.48 -1.89
CA VAL A 357 19.52 11.12 -1.58
C VAL A 357 19.29 10.93 -0.08
N ASN A 358 20.23 11.36 0.76
CA ASN A 358 20.11 11.21 2.22
C ASN A 358 18.94 11.98 2.84
N ASN A 359 18.53 13.10 2.25
CA ASN A 359 17.41 13.89 2.75
C ASN A 359 16.06 13.46 2.14
N LEU A 360 16.06 12.74 1.01
CA LEU A 360 14.85 12.13 0.47
C LEU A 360 14.46 10.83 1.18
N SER A 361 15.44 10.06 1.67
CA SER A 361 15.24 8.70 2.19
C SER A 361 14.31 8.56 3.40
N SER A 362 14.03 9.63 4.14
CA SER A 362 13.07 9.64 5.25
C SER A 362 12.40 11.00 5.38
N GLU A 363 11.11 10.99 5.71
CA GLU A 363 10.33 12.22 5.93
C GLU A 363 10.73 12.97 7.20
N ASP A 364 11.36 12.29 8.16
CA ASP A 364 11.85 12.87 9.42
C ASP A 364 13.11 13.71 9.23
N ARG A 365 13.77 13.61 8.05
CA ARG A 365 14.96 14.40 7.75
C ARG A 365 14.59 15.88 7.67
N PHE A 366 15.34 16.73 8.38
CA PHE A 366 15.10 18.17 8.47
C PHE A 366 14.95 18.87 7.10
N LEU A 367 15.71 18.44 6.08
CA LEU A 367 15.69 19.02 4.73
C LEU A 367 14.84 18.21 3.73
N ASN A 368 14.01 17.26 4.17
CA ASN A 368 13.17 16.46 3.28
C ASN A 368 12.28 17.33 2.40
N LYS A 369 11.65 18.37 2.98
CA LYS A 369 10.82 19.33 2.22
C LYS A 369 11.61 20.08 1.15
N ALA A 370 12.84 20.49 1.47
CA ALA A 370 13.71 21.18 0.51
C ALA A 370 14.13 20.25 -0.63
N ALA A 371 14.50 19.00 -0.31
CA ALA A 371 14.84 18.00 -1.31
C ALA A 371 13.62 17.63 -2.20
N LYS A 372 12.42 17.50 -1.63
CA LYS A 372 11.17 17.30 -2.41
C LYS A 372 10.89 18.49 -3.34
N HIS A 373 11.15 19.72 -2.92
CA HIS A 373 10.99 20.90 -3.76
C HIS A 373 12.04 20.94 -4.90
N THR A 374 13.28 20.57 -4.61
CA THR A 374 14.34 20.42 -5.62
C THR A 374 13.97 19.33 -6.65
N MET A 375 13.38 18.22 -6.21
CA MET A 375 12.84 17.18 -7.10
C MET A 375 11.74 17.73 -8.01
N ALA A 376 10.82 18.53 -7.47
CA ALA A 376 9.78 19.19 -8.28
C ALA A 376 10.37 20.15 -9.34
N ALA A 377 11.45 20.87 -9.01
CA ALA A 377 12.16 21.72 -9.97
C ALA A 377 12.80 20.90 -11.10
N MET A 378 13.31 19.69 -10.80
CA MET A 378 13.85 18.77 -11.81
C MET A 378 12.76 18.25 -12.75
N HIS A 379 11.60 17.88 -12.21
CA HIS A 379 10.45 17.50 -13.03
C HIS A 379 9.99 18.66 -13.94
N ALA A 380 9.87 19.88 -13.39
CA ALA A 380 9.49 21.05 -14.17
C ALA A 380 10.49 21.34 -15.31
N LYS A 381 11.80 21.15 -15.08
CA LYS A 381 12.81 21.30 -16.14
C LYS A 381 12.73 20.15 -17.16
N ALA A 382 12.46 18.92 -16.73
CA ALA A 382 12.27 17.76 -17.62
C ALA A 382 11.04 17.91 -18.54
N ASP A 383 10.01 18.62 -18.10
CA ASP A 383 8.82 18.91 -18.92
C ASP A 383 9.07 19.95 -20.02
N THR A 384 10.16 20.71 -19.96
CA THR A 384 10.50 21.69 -21.02
C THR A 384 11.13 21.07 -22.26
N ASN A 385 11.90 19.97 -22.11
CA ASN A 385 12.64 19.33 -23.19
C ASN A 385 12.92 17.85 -22.88
N GLU A 386 12.59 16.97 -23.81
CA GLU A 386 12.79 15.51 -23.70
C GLU A 386 14.28 15.12 -23.66
N ALA A 387 15.17 15.84 -24.35
CA ALA A 387 16.62 15.63 -24.26
C ALA A 387 17.14 15.92 -22.85
N VAL A 388 16.65 17.02 -22.25
CA VAL A 388 16.96 17.38 -20.86
C VAL A 388 16.44 16.33 -19.88
N ARG A 389 15.24 15.77 -20.12
CA ARG A 389 14.70 14.65 -19.32
C ARG A 389 15.64 13.45 -19.36
N LEU A 390 16.14 13.07 -20.54
CA LEU A 390 17.12 11.98 -20.68
C LEU A 390 18.43 12.30 -19.94
N THR A 391 18.95 13.52 -20.08
CA THR A 391 20.14 13.96 -19.32
C THR A 391 19.91 13.85 -17.81
N LEU A 392 18.77 14.30 -17.29
CA LEU A 392 18.43 14.20 -15.86
C LEU A 392 18.35 12.75 -15.39
N ILE A 393 17.71 11.86 -16.18
CA ILE A 393 17.63 10.42 -15.88
C ILE A 393 19.05 9.83 -15.81
N THR A 394 19.89 10.10 -16.81
CA THR A 394 21.26 9.58 -16.82
C THR A 394 22.06 10.10 -15.62
N GLN A 395 22.00 11.40 -15.29
CA GLN A 395 22.74 11.96 -14.16
C GLN A 395 22.27 11.44 -12.79
N LEU A 396 20.97 11.17 -12.62
CA LEU A 396 20.44 10.57 -11.39
C LEU A 396 20.93 9.13 -11.20
N LEU A 397 21.04 8.39 -12.29
CA LEU A 397 21.31 6.96 -12.28
C LEU A 397 22.80 6.59 -12.39
N ASP A 398 23.63 7.42 -13.02
CA ASP A 398 25.03 7.09 -13.37
C ASP A 398 25.87 6.62 -12.16
N LYS A 399 25.72 7.30 -11.02
CA LYS A 399 26.40 6.96 -9.76
C LYS A 399 25.49 6.33 -8.71
N ASN A 400 24.17 6.38 -8.91
CA ASN A 400 23.19 5.83 -7.99
C ASN A 400 22.20 4.93 -8.74
N PRO A 401 22.64 3.71 -9.13
CA PRO A 401 21.83 2.68 -9.75
C PRO A 401 20.40 2.52 -9.22
N ASN A 402 20.26 2.61 -7.90
CA ASN A 402 19.02 2.39 -7.16
C ASN A 402 18.47 3.70 -6.57
N PHE A 403 18.59 4.81 -7.30
CA PHE A 403 18.22 6.15 -6.81
C PHE A 403 16.83 6.16 -6.14
N ASP A 404 15.80 5.65 -6.82
CA ASP A 404 14.42 5.64 -6.31
C ASP A 404 14.29 4.82 -5.02
N ARG A 405 14.92 3.64 -4.93
CA ARG A 405 14.94 2.82 -3.71
C ARG A 405 15.68 3.51 -2.56
N MET A 406 16.86 4.08 -2.83
CA MET A 406 17.68 4.75 -1.81
C MET A 406 17.03 6.05 -1.31
N SER A 407 16.37 6.78 -2.20
CA SER A 407 15.66 8.02 -1.89
C SER A 407 14.24 7.79 -1.40
N ARG A 408 13.74 6.55 -1.41
CA ARG A 408 12.31 6.21 -1.20
C ARG A 408 11.38 7.12 -2.00
N SER A 409 11.74 7.36 -3.26
CA SER A 409 10.99 8.23 -4.18
C SER A 409 10.69 7.52 -5.49
N LYS A 410 9.80 8.09 -6.30
CA LYS A 410 9.44 7.62 -7.65
C LYS A 410 9.93 8.60 -8.72
N THR A 411 11.08 9.23 -8.48
CA THR A 411 11.59 10.33 -9.31
C THR A 411 11.95 9.83 -10.69
N VAL A 412 12.80 8.80 -10.75
CA VAL A 412 13.25 8.20 -12.01
C VAL A 412 12.08 7.50 -12.69
N GLU A 413 11.24 6.77 -11.97
CA GLU A 413 10.03 6.14 -12.51
C GLU A 413 9.11 7.16 -13.22
N THR A 414 8.90 8.33 -12.61
CA THR A 414 8.06 9.40 -13.16
C THR A 414 8.72 10.07 -14.37
N LEU A 415 10.04 10.30 -14.32
CA LEU A 415 10.78 10.83 -15.47
C LEU A 415 10.74 9.86 -16.66
N LEU A 416 10.93 8.56 -16.43
CA LEU A 416 10.85 7.50 -17.44
C LEU A 416 9.44 7.40 -18.05
N GLY A 417 8.39 7.54 -17.23
CA GLY A 417 7.00 7.48 -17.69
C GLY A 417 6.60 8.59 -18.66
N GLY A 418 7.34 9.71 -18.70
CA GLY A 418 7.12 10.78 -19.66
C GLY A 418 8.05 10.77 -20.88
N LEU A 419 8.78 9.68 -21.13
CA LEU A 419 9.53 9.48 -22.38
C LEU A 419 8.61 8.97 -23.49
N ASP A 420 8.84 9.45 -24.72
CA ASP A 420 8.24 8.89 -25.92
C ASP A 420 8.99 7.63 -26.39
N VAL A 421 8.49 7.00 -27.46
CA VAL A 421 9.10 5.77 -28.01
C VAL A 421 10.52 6.01 -28.55
N SER A 422 10.79 7.18 -29.15
CA SER A 422 12.09 7.47 -29.74
C SER A 422 13.19 7.66 -28.68
N HIS A 423 12.88 8.35 -27.60
CA HIS A 423 13.77 8.56 -26.47
C HIS A 423 13.93 7.30 -25.63
N ILE A 424 12.91 6.44 -25.53
CA ILE A 424 13.06 5.09 -24.96
C ILE A 424 14.13 4.30 -25.73
N GLN A 425 14.12 4.35 -27.07
CA GLN A 425 15.15 3.69 -27.87
C GLN A 425 16.55 4.28 -27.65
N HIS A 426 16.68 5.61 -27.50
CA HIS A 426 17.95 6.24 -27.13
C HIS A 426 18.42 5.83 -25.73
N TYR A 427 17.50 5.72 -24.76
CA TYR A 427 17.83 5.23 -23.42
C TYR A 427 18.28 3.76 -23.43
N LEU A 428 17.63 2.91 -24.22
CA LEU A 428 18.08 1.52 -24.44
C LEU A 428 19.46 1.45 -25.08
N GLN A 429 19.76 2.32 -26.06
CA GLN A 429 21.10 2.40 -26.65
C GLN A 429 22.15 2.85 -25.62
N TYR A 430 21.81 3.77 -24.72
CA TYR A 430 22.66 4.16 -23.59
C TYR A 430 22.93 2.97 -22.66
N LEU A 431 21.90 2.23 -22.26
CA LEU A 431 22.03 1.05 -21.40
C LEU A 431 22.82 -0.07 -22.07
N SER A 432 22.58 -0.37 -23.35
CA SER A 432 23.37 -1.33 -24.12
C SER A 432 24.84 -0.90 -24.19
N LYS A 433 25.12 0.39 -24.44
CA LYS A 433 26.50 0.90 -24.46
C LYS A 433 27.17 0.76 -23.08
N ALA A 434 26.46 1.10 -22.00
CA ALA A 434 26.97 0.95 -20.64
C ALA A 434 27.23 -0.53 -20.29
N PHE A 435 26.40 -1.46 -20.75
CA PHE A 435 26.62 -2.90 -20.56
C PHE A 435 27.86 -3.42 -21.31
N LEU A 436 28.04 -2.95 -22.56
CA LEU A 436 29.10 -3.39 -23.47
C LEU A 436 30.46 -2.75 -23.20
N GLN A 437 30.51 -1.49 -22.73
CA GLN A 437 31.73 -0.71 -22.56
C GLN A 437 31.92 -0.29 -21.09
N GLN A 438 32.81 -0.99 -20.38
CA GLN A 438 33.16 -0.70 -18.98
C GLN A 438 34.65 -0.34 -18.88
N ASP A 439 35.01 0.85 -19.39
CA ASP A 439 36.37 1.40 -19.33
C ASP A 439 36.58 2.13 -17.99
N GLY A 440 37.48 1.60 -17.14
CA GLY A 440 37.86 2.23 -15.88
C GLY A 440 39.34 2.02 -15.55
N PRO A 441 40.02 3.00 -14.90
CA PRO A 441 41.43 2.88 -14.52
C PRO A 441 41.63 1.81 -13.45
N ASP A 442 42.74 1.08 -13.58
CA ASP A 442 43.06 -0.15 -12.85
C ASP A 442 43.24 0.05 -11.33
N THR A 443 42.32 -0.54 -10.55
CA THR A 443 42.61 -1.09 -9.22
C THR A 443 42.35 -2.61 -9.29
N ASN A 444 43.19 -3.40 -8.61
CA ASN A 444 43.23 -4.87 -8.51
C ASN A 444 42.11 -5.66 -9.25
N GLY A 445 42.52 -6.58 -10.14
CA GLY A 445 41.63 -7.30 -11.08
C GLY A 445 40.39 -7.98 -10.48
N THR A 446 40.43 -8.44 -9.22
CA THR A 446 39.29 -9.08 -8.54
C THR A 446 38.17 -8.10 -8.15
N GLU A 447 38.51 -6.88 -7.72
CA GLU A 447 37.52 -5.83 -7.41
C GLU A 447 36.93 -5.23 -8.69
N ARG A 448 37.73 -5.16 -9.76
CA ARG A 448 37.27 -4.73 -11.08
C ARG A 448 36.16 -5.64 -11.63
N GLY A 449 36.33 -6.96 -11.53
CA GLY A 449 35.32 -7.93 -11.97
C GLY A 449 33.97 -7.73 -11.27
N LYS A 450 33.97 -7.64 -9.93
CA LYS A 450 32.74 -7.41 -9.15
C LYS A 450 32.06 -6.08 -9.48
N ARG A 451 32.82 -5.00 -9.67
CA ARG A 451 32.26 -3.68 -10.05
C ARG A 451 31.62 -3.70 -11.44
N VAL A 452 32.25 -4.39 -12.39
CA VAL A 452 31.72 -4.57 -13.75
C VAL A 452 30.43 -5.39 -13.70
N ASP A 453 30.41 -6.48 -12.93
CA ASP A 453 29.22 -7.31 -12.77
C ASP A 453 28.05 -6.53 -12.14
N VAL A 454 28.30 -5.73 -11.09
CA VAL A 454 27.28 -4.87 -10.47
C VAL A 454 26.75 -3.83 -11.46
N SER A 455 27.62 -3.21 -12.26
CA SER A 455 27.18 -2.23 -13.27
C SER A 455 26.34 -2.87 -14.38
N ARG A 456 26.72 -4.08 -14.82
CA ARG A 456 25.96 -4.85 -15.81
C ARG A 456 24.62 -5.33 -15.26
N GLN A 457 24.59 -5.88 -14.04
CA GLN A 457 23.36 -6.23 -13.35
C GLN A 457 22.42 -5.02 -13.26
N TRP A 458 22.95 -3.84 -12.94
CA TRP A 458 22.18 -2.61 -12.94
C TRP A 458 21.57 -2.30 -14.32
N THR A 459 22.35 -2.35 -15.41
CA THR A 459 21.79 -2.07 -16.75
C THR A 459 20.67 -3.05 -17.13
N ILE A 460 20.81 -4.34 -16.78
CA ILE A 460 19.78 -5.36 -17.00
C ILE A 460 18.53 -5.01 -16.16
N ASP A 461 18.70 -4.67 -14.88
CA ASP A 461 17.58 -4.32 -14.02
C ASP A 461 16.86 -3.03 -14.47
N GLN A 462 17.57 -2.06 -15.04
CA GLN A 462 16.96 -0.87 -15.64
C GLN A 462 16.12 -1.19 -16.88
N MET A 463 16.61 -2.06 -17.76
CA MET A 463 15.84 -2.52 -18.92
C MET A 463 14.57 -3.26 -18.47
N TYR A 464 14.67 -4.08 -17.42
CA TYR A 464 13.52 -4.78 -16.86
C TYR A 464 12.55 -3.83 -16.15
N SER A 465 13.04 -2.83 -15.41
CA SER A 465 12.22 -1.80 -14.76
C SER A 465 11.45 -0.95 -15.78
N LEU A 466 12.10 -0.58 -16.90
CA LEU A 466 11.45 0.08 -18.03
C LEU A 466 10.29 -0.76 -18.59
N PHE A 467 10.50 -2.08 -18.71
CA PHE A 467 9.45 -3.02 -19.15
C PHE A 467 8.31 -3.17 -18.14
N ARG A 468 8.59 -3.17 -16.84
CA ARG A 468 7.57 -3.27 -15.79
C ARG A 468 6.74 -2.00 -15.62
N ASN A 469 7.31 -0.83 -15.87
CA ASN A 469 6.66 0.45 -15.57
C ASN A 469 5.37 0.64 -16.40
N PRO A 470 4.18 0.70 -15.77
CA PRO A 470 2.91 0.81 -16.48
C PRO A 470 2.70 2.17 -17.15
N LYS A 471 3.42 3.22 -16.73
CA LYS A 471 3.32 4.56 -17.30
C LYS A 471 4.06 4.69 -18.64
N VAL A 472 4.99 3.78 -18.93
CA VAL A 472 5.79 3.79 -20.16
C VAL A 472 4.95 3.27 -21.32
N PRO A 473 4.91 3.98 -22.48
CA PRO A 473 4.17 3.51 -23.64
C PRO A 473 4.75 2.18 -24.17
N ARG A 474 3.97 1.10 -24.00
CA ARG A 474 4.34 -0.24 -24.46
C ARG A 474 4.18 -0.36 -25.98
N GLU A 475 5.29 -0.55 -26.67
CA GLU A 475 5.34 -0.79 -28.11
C GLU A 475 6.18 -2.03 -28.40
N GLU A 476 5.75 -2.83 -29.39
CA GLU A 476 6.46 -4.05 -29.74
C GLU A 476 7.91 -3.82 -30.18
N SER A 477 8.24 -2.67 -30.74
CA SER A 477 9.58 -2.38 -31.29
C SER A 477 10.67 -2.43 -30.22
N TRP A 478 10.49 -1.72 -29.11
CA TRP A 478 11.47 -1.69 -28.03
C TRP A 478 11.39 -2.92 -27.11
N ILE A 479 10.22 -3.54 -26.96
CA ILE A 479 10.08 -4.83 -26.25
C ILE A 479 10.87 -5.92 -26.98
N LYS A 480 10.81 -5.96 -28.32
CA LYS A 480 11.62 -6.87 -29.14
C LYS A 480 13.12 -6.61 -28.92
N SER A 481 13.55 -5.35 -28.88
CA SER A 481 14.96 -5.00 -28.62
C SER A 481 15.47 -5.52 -27.28
N ILE A 482 14.70 -5.39 -26.19
CA ILE A 482 15.08 -5.91 -24.87
C ILE A 482 15.09 -7.44 -24.85
N LEU A 483 14.09 -8.07 -25.47
CA LEU A 483 14.01 -9.53 -25.55
C LEU A 483 15.19 -10.12 -26.34
N GLU A 484 15.54 -9.52 -27.47
CA GLU A 484 16.71 -9.87 -28.27
C GLU A 484 18.01 -9.68 -27.48
N PHE A 485 18.12 -8.57 -26.72
CA PHE A 485 19.27 -8.29 -25.85
C PHE A 485 19.47 -9.39 -24.81
N TYR A 486 18.45 -9.72 -24.02
CA TYR A 486 18.58 -10.75 -22.99
C TYR A 486 18.87 -12.12 -23.59
N LEU A 487 18.21 -12.49 -24.69
CA LEU A 487 18.37 -13.80 -25.31
C LEU A 487 19.79 -14.02 -25.85
N ILE A 488 20.35 -13.02 -26.55
CA ILE A 488 21.71 -13.09 -27.10
C ILE A 488 22.73 -13.18 -25.97
N HIS A 489 22.65 -12.29 -24.98
CA HIS A 489 23.65 -12.22 -23.91
C HIS A 489 23.47 -13.30 -22.81
N ALA A 490 22.32 -13.99 -22.76
CA ALA A 490 22.10 -15.11 -21.85
C ALA A 490 22.59 -16.46 -22.42
N PHE A 491 22.29 -16.74 -23.70
CA PHE A 491 22.44 -18.10 -24.27
C PHE A 491 23.51 -18.24 -25.37
N PHE A 492 24.04 -17.15 -25.91
CA PHE A 492 24.96 -17.18 -27.05
C PHE A 492 26.27 -16.42 -26.78
N ASP A 493 27.35 -16.90 -27.40
CA ASP A 493 28.60 -16.18 -27.50
C ASP A 493 28.83 -15.66 -28.92
N ILE A 494 29.30 -14.41 -29.03
CA ILE A 494 29.55 -13.75 -30.33
C ILE A 494 30.99 -14.07 -30.76
N LYS A 495 31.15 -14.97 -31.75
CA LYS A 495 32.47 -15.38 -32.27
C LYS A 495 33.12 -14.31 -33.15
N LYS A 496 32.31 -13.58 -33.92
CA LYS A 496 32.80 -12.56 -34.85
C LYS A 496 31.81 -11.42 -34.98
N VAL A 497 32.30 -10.20 -34.75
CA VAL A 497 31.52 -8.97 -34.95
C VAL A 497 31.05 -8.87 -36.40
N ASP A 498 29.75 -8.68 -36.60
CA ASP A 498 29.15 -8.44 -37.90
C ASP A 498 28.37 -7.13 -37.90
N ALA A 499 28.95 -6.10 -38.52
CA ALA A 499 28.33 -4.79 -38.65
C ALA A 499 27.04 -4.79 -39.51
N LYS A 500 26.80 -5.85 -40.30
CA LYS A 500 25.59 -6.01 -41.14
C LYS A 500 24.56 -6.97 -40.54
N SER A 501 24.79 -7.47 -39.33
CA SER A 501 23.83 -8.35 -38.65
C SER A 501 22.49 -7.64 -38.42
N LYS A 502 21.41 -8.41 -38.54
CA LYS A 502 20.04 -7.99 -38.20
C LYS A 502 19.94 -7.59 -36.72
N TYR A 503 20.75 -8.21 -35.86
CA TYR A 503 20.77 -7.97 -34.42
C TYR A 503 21.80 -6.90 -34.06
N VAL A 504 21.36 -5.84 -33.35
CA VAL A 504 22.20 -4.69 -32.97
C VAL A 504 23.34 -5.14 -32.03
N GLU A 505 23.06 -6.08 -31.14
CA GLU A 505 24.01 -6.61 -30.16
C GLU A 505 25.19 -7.38 -30.78
N ALA A 506 25.06 -7.85 -32.02
CA ALA A 506 26.13 -8.53 -32.75
C ALA A 506 27.20 -7.57 -33.32
N ARG A 507 26.97 -6.26 -33.21
CA ARG A 507 27.82 -5.22 -33.82
C ARG A 507 29.00 -4.82 -32.94
N VAL A 508 28.98 -5.14 -31.63
CA VAL A 508 30.03 -4.77 -30.67
C VAL A 508 30.22 -5.94 -29.69
N LEU A 509 31.47 -6.31 -29.42
CA LEU A 509 31.79 -7.31 -28.40
C LEU A 509 31.77 -6.69 -27.00
N PRO A 510 31.22 -7.37 -25.98
CA PRO A 510 31.32 -6.94 -24.60
C PRO A 510 32.79 -6.85 -24.15
N SER A 511 33.18 -5.71 -23.58
CA SER A 511 34.51 -5.48 -23.01
C SER A 511 34.36 -4.95 -21.57
N PRO A 512 34.81 -5.68 -20.52
CA PRO A 512 35.43 -7.03 -20.50
C PRO A 512 34.51 -8.18 -20.93
N ALA A 513 34.99 -9.43 -21.04
CA ALA A 513 34.13 -10.59 -21.32
C ALA A 513 32.99 -10.73 -20.28
N LEU A 514 31.88 -11.37 -20.66
CA LEU A 514 30.74 -11.60 -19.76
C LEU A 514 31.08 -12.68 -18.74
N SER A 515 30.84 -12.41 -17.47
CA SER A 515 30.92 -13.41 -16.39
C SER A 515 29.73 -14.35 -16.43
N THR A 516 29.88 -15.54 -15.84
CA THR A 516 28.77 -16.50 -15.66
C THR A 516 27.62 -15.89 -14.86
N ALA A 517 27.93 -15.12 -13.81
CA ALA A 517 26.94 -14.42 -12.99
C ALA A 517 26.12 -13.38 -13.78
N THR A 518 26.75 -12.62 -14.68
CA THR A 518 26.03 -11.67 -15.54
C THR A 518 25.09 -12.41 -16.51
N ARG A 519 25.55 -13.52 -17.10
CA ARG A 519 24.74 -14.34 -18.01
C ARG A 519 23.54 -14.96 -17.32
N GLU A 520 23.73 -15.46 -16.11
CA GLU A 520 22.65 -15.97 -15.27
C GLU A 520 21.63 -14.88 -14.94
N HIS A 521 22.07 -13.66 -14.63
CA HIS A 521 21.16 -12.54 -14.40
C HIS A 521 20.34 -12.17 -15.65
N CYS A 522 20.97 -12.17 -16.84
CA CYS A 522 20.26 -12.03 -18.12
C CYS A 522 19.21 -13.14 -18.30
N ARG A 523 19.56 -14.40 -17.97
CA ARG A 523 18.65 -15.55 -18.07
C ARG A 523 17.45 -15.40 -17.13
N THR A 524 17.67 -15.03 -15.88
CA THR A 524 16.60 -14.80 -14.90
C THR A 524 15.66 -13.69 -15.35
N ARG A 525 16.20 -12.56 -15.84
CA ARG A 525 15.37 -11.46 -16.36
C ARG A 525 14.68 -11.79 -17.69
N PHE A 526 15.28 -12.62 -18.53
CA PHE A 526 14.62 -13.16 -19.73
C PHE A 526 13.36 -13.96 -19.36
N TYR A 527 13.47 -14.93 -18.45
CA TYR A 527 12.30 -15.72 -18.03
C TYR A 527 11.28 -14.91 -17.25
N GLY A 528 11.72 -13.94 -16.43
CA GLY A 528 10.81 -12.98 -15.77
C GLY A 528 10.03 -12.13 -16.77
N MET A 529 10.70 -11.60 -17.79
CA MET A 529 10.04 -10.86 -18.88
C MET A 529 9.08 -11.75 -19.68
N MET A 530 9.48 -12.99 -19.95
CA MET A 530 8.61 -13.97 -20.61
C MET A 530 7.36 -14.32 -19.79
N ALA A 531 7.48 -14.43 -18.46
CA ALA A 531 6.35 -14.66 -17.56
C ALA A 531 5.32 -13.52 -17.66
N GLU A 532 5.77 -12.27 -17.59
CA GLU A 532 4.91 -11.10 -17.74
C GLU A 532 4.32 -10.99 -19.15
N LEU A 533 5.12 -11.21 -20.19
CA LEU A 533 4.62 -11.21 -21.56
C LEU A 533 3.52 -12.27 -21.72
N SER A 534 3.63 -13.44 -21.06
CA SER A 534 2.62 -14.50 -21.15
C SER A 534 1.25 -14.09 -20.62
N THR A 535 1.19 -13.21 -19.61
CA THR A 535 -0.08 -12.73 -19.03
C THR A 535 -0.63 -11.50 -19.73
N MET A 536 0.20 -10.77 -20.45
CA MET A 536 -0.19 -9.56 -21.15
C MET A 536 -1.18 -9.84 -22.30
N ALA A 537 -2.25 -9.05 -22.35
CA ALA A 537 -3.10 -8.99 -23.52
C ALA A 537 -2.34 -8.34 -24.70
N PRO A 538 -2.68 -8.65 -25.96
CA PRO A 538 -2.02 -8.06 -27.11
C PRO A 538 -2.10 -6.54 -27.09
N LEU A 539 -0.96 -5.88 -27.28
CA LEU A 539 -0.84 -4.43 -27.28
C LEU A 539 -1.78 -3.84 -28.33
N ALA A 540 -2.86 -3.18 -27.93
CA ALA A 540 -3.81 -2.62 -28.87
C ALA A 540 -3.15 -1.50 -29.67
N ALA A 541 -3.19 -1.58 -31.01
CA ALA A 541 -2.87 -0.43 -31.84
C ALA A 541 -3.85 0.70 -31.49
N LYS A 542 -3.34 1.86 -31.08
CA LYS A 542 -4.13 3.10 -30.99
C LYS A 542 -4.82 3.30 -32.34
N LYS A 543 -6.11 3.00 -32.43
CA LYS A 543 -6.93 3.40 -33.57
C LYS A 543 -7.23 4.89 -33.40
N GLU A 544 -6.50 5.74 -34.10
CA GLU A 544 -7.04 7.03 -34.50
C GLU A 544 -8.09 6.77 -35.59
N GLY A 545 -9.36 6.96 -35.26
CA GLY A 545 -10.47 6.88 -36.21
C GLY A 545 -11.68 6.14 -35.66
N ASP A 546 -12.71 6.91 -35.31
CA ASP A 546 -14.07 6.45 -34.98
C ASP A 546 -14.64 5.54 -36.08
N GLU A 547 -14.84 4.26 -35.76
CA GLU A 547 -16.06 3.52 -36.11
C GLU A 547 -16.33 2.48 -35.00
N PRO A 548 -17.53 2.48 -34.37
CA PRO A 548 -17.88 1.54 -33.33
C PRO A 548 -18.42 0.26 -33.96
N GLU A 549 -17.53 -0.59 -34.49
CA GLU A 549 -17.85 -2.01 -34.62
C GLU A 549 -17.27 -2.78 -33.44
N THR A 550 -18.19 -3.21 -32.58
CA THR A 550 -18.01 -4.14 -31.48
C THR A 550 -17.30 -5.42 -31.95
N VAL A 551 -15.97 -5.44 -31.92
CA VAL A 551 -15.19 -6.68 -31.98
C VAL A 551 -14.57 -6.92 -30.61
N ASN A 552 -15.25 -7.76 -29.83
CA ASN A 552 -14.88 -8.27 -28.52
C ASN A 552 -13.36 -8.40 -28.32
N TYR A 553 -12.80 -7.50 -27.52
CA TYR A 553 -11.44 -7.58 -26.98
C TYR A 553 -11.21 -8.81 -26.06
N SER A 554 -12.23 -9.67 -25.84
CA SER A 554 -12.17 -10.83 -24.93
C SER A 554 -11.70 -12.16 -25.56
N ARG A 555 -11.18 -12.17 -26.80
CA ARG A 555 -10.89 -13.43 -27.53
C ARG A 555 -9.49 -13.58 -28.14
N ARG A 556 -8.56 -12.65 -27.91
CA ARG A 556 -7.15 -12.91 -28.25
C ARG A 556 -6.49 -13.59 -27.04
N LEU A 557 -5.69 -14.61 -27.28
CA LEU A 557 -4.91 -15.29 -26.23
C LEU A 557 -3.90 -14.29 -25.65
N ASN A 558 -3.75 -14.32 -24.32
CA ASN A 558 -2.67 -13.59 -23.65
C ASN A 558 -1.31 -14.12 -24.16
N GLY A 559 -0.27 -13.30 -24.09
CA GLY A 559 1.05 -13.68 -24.60
C GLY A 559 1.22 -13.62 -26.10
N THR A 560 0.29 -13.00 -26.85
CA THR A 560 0.40 -12.83 -28.30
C THR A 560 0.73 -11.40 -28.74
N MET A 561 1.51 -11.30 -29.81
CA MET A 561 1.79 -10.07 -30.56
C MET A 561 0.55 -9.62 -31.37
N LEU A 562 0.61 -8.44 -31.99
CA LEU A 562 -0.42 -7.85 -32.84
C LEU A 562 -0.86 -8.77 -34.00
N ASP A 563 0.06 -9.58 -34.52
CA ASP A 563 -0.13 -10.55 -35.60
C ASP A 563 -0.76 -11.88 -35.13
N GLY A 564 -0.89 -12.10 -33.81
CA GLY A 564 -1.40 -13.33 -33.20
C GLY A 564 -0.35 -14.43 -32.99
N THR A 565 0.93 -14.14 -33.20
CA THR A 565 2.07 -15.02 -32.87
C THR A 565 2.40 -14.89 -31.37
N PHE A 566 2.78 -15.97 -30.69
CA PHE A 566 3.19 -15.88 -29.29
C PHE A 566 4.57 -15.23 -29.16
N TRP A 567 4.80 -14.46 -28.09
CA TRP A 567 6.13 -13.91 -27.78
C TRP A 567 7.19 -15.01 -27.61
N CYS A 568 6.82 -16.16 -27.06
CA CYS A 568 7.72 -17.31 -26.95
C CYS A 568 8.09 -17.91 -28.31
N SER A 569 7.16 -17.92 -29.27
CA SER A 569 7.44 -18.37 -30.64
C SER A 569 8.43 -17.42 -31.33
N TYR A 570 8.30 -16.11 -31.12
CA TYR A 570 9.27 -15.13 -31.62
C TYR A 570 10.66 -15.31 -31.01
N ALA A 571 10.75 -15.54 -29.70
CA ALA A 571 12.01 -15.85 -29.02
C ALA A 571 12.65 -17.12 -29.62
N LEU A 572 11.83 -18.16 -29.87
CA LEU A 572 12.30 -19.40 -30.49
C LEU A 572 12.79 -19.19 -31.93
N ASP A 573 12.11 -18.37 -32.73
CA ASP A 573 12.55 -18.03 -34.09
C ASP A 573 13.93 -17.34 -34.08
N ILE A 574 14.17 -16.45 -33.11
CA ILE A 574 15.48 -15.82 -32.91
C ILE A 574 16.54 -16.87 -32.59
N VAL A 575 16.28 -17.77 -31.64
CA VAL A 575 17.20 -18.87 -31.28
C VAL A 575 17.56 -19.69 -32.50
N VAL A 576 16.57 -20.11 -33.29
CA VAL A 576 16.77 -20.92 -34.50
C VAL A 576 17.56 -20.16 -35.58
N ASP A 577 17.34 -18.84 -35.71
CA ASP A 577 18.10 -18.00 -36.64
C ASP A 577 19.56 -17.79 -36.20
N LEU A 578 19.80 -17.64 -34.89
CA LEU A 578 21.15 -17.51 -34.32
C LEU A 578 21.96 -18.80 -34.47
N GLU A 579 21.36 -19.97 -34.26
CA GLU A 579 22.03 -21.27 -34.43
C GLU A 579 22.41 -21.59 -35.88
N LYS A 580 21.65 -21.08 -36.86
CA LYS A 580 22.01 -21.21 -38.28
C LYS A 580 23.19 -20.33 -38.67
N SER A 581 23.43 -19.26 -37.92
CA SER A 581 24.49 -18.29 -38.19
C SER A 581 25.85 -18.82 -37.74
N LYS A 582 26.88 -18.66 -38.59
CA LYS A 582 28.27 -19.02 -38.26
C LYS A 582 28.94 -18.05 -37.27
N HIS A 583 28.26 -16.95 -36.94
CA HIS A 583 28.81 -15.85 -36.12
C HIS A 583 28.54 -16.01 -34.63
N PHE A 584 27.64 -16.92 -34.25
CA PHE A 584 27.25 -17.17 -32.86
C PHE A 584 27.58 -18.61 -32.48
N GLU A 585 27.87 -18.82 -31.20
CA GLU A 585 28.02 -20.14 -30.60
C GLU A 585 27.00 -20.28 -29.47
N SER A 586 26.20 -21.36 -29.51
CA SER A 586 25.31 -21.69 -28.39
C SER A 586 26.14 -22.09 -27.19
N LEU A 587 25.84 -21.50 -26.04
CA LEU A 587 26.49 -21.82 -24.76
C LEU A 587 25.92 -23.07 -24.11
N ALA A 588 24.67 -23.41 -24.42
CA ALA A 588 24.07 -24.66 -23.98
C ALA A 588 24.56 -25.80 -24.90
N THR A 589 25.32 -26.73 -24.33
CA THR A 589 25.63 -28.00 -24.97
C THR A 589 24.46 -28.95 -24.79
N LEU A 590 23.59 -29.03 -25.81
CA LEU A 590 22.55 -30.05 -25.86
C LEU A 590 23.20 -31.40 -26.14
N ASP A 591 22.85 -32.42 -25.36
CA ASP A 591 23.26 -33.79 -25.59
C ASP A 591 22.63 -34.37 -26.87
N GLY A 592 23.09 -35.56 -27.27
CA GLY A 592 22.66 -36.19 -28.53
C GLY A 592 21.15 -36.45 -28.60
N ASP A 593 20.49 -36.64 -27.44
CA ASP A 593 19.08 -36.96 -27.36
C ASP A 593 18.20 -35.70 -27.19
N ALA A 594 18.57 -34.69 -26.40
CA ALA A 594 17.87 -33.40 -26.39
C ALA A 594 17.95 -32.70 -27.75
N ALA A 595 19.06 -32.81 -28.48
CA ALA A 595 19.19 -32.26 -29.83
C ALA A 595 18.21 -32.91 -30.83
N LYS A 596 17.98 -34.23 -30.71
CA LYS A 596 16.97 -34.94 -31.52
C LYS A 596 15.56 -34.53 -31.11
N ALA A 597 15.27 -34.51 -29.80
CA ALA A 597 13.98 -34.11 -29.26
C ALA A 597 13.59 -32.70 -29.72
N LYS A 598 14.52 -31.74 -29.62
CA LYS A 598 14.36 -30.37 -30.13
C LYS A 598 14.02 -30.34 -31.62
N LYS A 599 14.73 -31.10 -32.46
CA LYS A 599 14.47 -31.12 -33.91
C LYS A 599 13.08 -31.68 -34.23
N THR A 600 12.67 -32.73 -33.53
CA THR A 600 11.33 -33.33 -33.68
C THR A 600 10.24 -32.36 -33.22
N ALA A 601 10.42 -31.74 -32.05
CA ALA A 601 9.49 -30.75 -31.50
C ALA A 601 9.35 -29.51 -32.40
N LEU A 602 10.46 -28.96 -32.92
CA LEU A 602 10.44 -27.85 -33.89
C LEU A 602 9.65 -28.18 -35.16
N ALA A 603 9.84 -29.40 -35.71
CA ALA A 603 9.09 -29.84 -36.88
C ALA A 603 7.59 -30.00 -36.57
N LEU A 604 7.25 -30.41 -35.35
CA LEU A 604 5.87 -30.53 -34.90
C LEU A 604 5.21 -29.16 -34.69
N VAL A 605 5.91 -28.20 -34.05
CA VAL A 605 5.44 -26.81 -33.88
C VAL A 605 5.09 -26.18 -35.23
N GLY A 606 5.94 -26.34 -36.25
CA GLY A 606 5.63 -25.86 -37.60
C GLY A 606 4.36 -26.48 -38.20
N LYS A 607 4.14 -27.79 -38.00
CA LYS A 607 2.90 -28.48 -38.42
C LYS A 607 1.68 -27.98 -37.63
N ILE A 608 1.82 -27.76 -36.33
CA ILE A 608 0.75 -27.26 -35.45
C ILE A 608 0.33 -25.85 -35.89
N GLN A 609 1.29 -24.97 -36.17
CA GLN A 609 1.03 -23.61 -36.66
C GLN A 609 0.28 -23.59 -38.00
N GLU A 610 0.63 -24.48 -38.94
CA GLU A 610 -0.10 -24.61 -40.20
C GLU A 610 -1.52 -25.17 -40.02
N LYS A 611 -1.69 -26.19 -39.19
CA LYS A 611 -3.00 -26.79 -38.90
C LYS A 611 -3.91 -25.80 -38.15
N SER A 612 -3.36 -25.03 -37.22
CA SER A 612 -4.06 -24.00 -36.44
C SER A 612 -4.70 -22.92 -37.33
N LYS A 613 -4.05 -22.55 -38.44
CA LYS A 613 -4.60 -21.58 -39.41
C LYS A 613 -5.86 -22.09 -40.13
N LYS A 614 -6.04 -23.41 -40.25
CA LYS A 614 -7.13 -24.07 -40.99
C LYS A 614 -8.20 -24.71 -40.08
N ALA A 615 -8.01 -24.66 -38.76
CA ALA A 615 -8.83 -25.34 -37.78
C ALA A 615 -10.11 -24.57 -37.39
N SER A 616 -11.11 -25.29 -36.84
CA SER A 616 -12.29 -24.68 -36.20
C SER A 616 -11.89 -23.89 -34.94
N LYS A 617 -12.77 -23.03 -34.43
CA LYS A 617 -12.45 -22.12 -33.32
C LYS A 617 -11.97 -22.84 -32.05
N GLU A 618 -12.56 -23.97 -31.71
CA GLU A 618 -12.22 -24.78 -30.54
C GLU A 618 -10.92 -25.57 -30.75
N LEU A 619 -10.80 -26.23 -31.91
CA LEU A 619 -9.60 -26.99 -32.28
C LEU A 619 -8.38 -26.07 -32.45
N LYS A 620 -8.60 -24.81 -32.88
CA LYS A 620 -7.57 -23.77 -32.94
C LYS A 620 -7.03 -23.41 -31.56
N ALA A 621 -7.88 -23.34 -30.54
CA ALA A 621 -7.44 -23.08 -29.16
C ALA A 621 -6.60 -24.24 -28.63
N GLN A 622 -7.01 -25.49 -28.89
CA GLN A 622 -6.24 -26.69 -28.52
C GLN A 622 -4.88 -26.74 -29.24
N TYR A 623 -4.84 -26.48 -30.55
CA TYR A 623 -3.56 -26.37 -31.28
C TYR A 623 -2.67 -25.27 -30.72
N LYS A 624 -3.24 -24.12 -30.32
CA LYS A 624 -2.48 -23.02 -29.71
C LYS A 624 -1.96 -23.35 -28.31
N ALA A 625 -2.69 -24.15 -27.52
CA ALA A 625 -2.22 -24.65 -26.22
C ALA A 625 -1.02 -25.59 -26.38
N PHE A 626 -1.10 -26.55 -27.31
CA PHE A 626 0.04 -27.42 -27.62
C PHE A 626 1.22 -26.64 -28.21
N GLU A 627 0.98 -25.65 -29.09
CA GLU A 627 2.05 -24.75 -29.58
C GLU A 627 2.77 -24.06 -28.41
N LEU A 628 2.02 -23.53 -27.45
CA LEU A 628 2.59 -22.88 -26.26
C LEU A 628 3.43 -23.84 -25.42
N LEU A 629 2.92 -25.04 -25.13
CA LEU A 629 3.64 -26.08 -24.37
C LEU A 629 4.93 -26.51 -25.06
N PHE A 630 4.88 -26.87 -26.35
CA PHE A 630 6.06 -27.29 -27.11
C PHE A 630 7.11 -26.17 -27.18
N VAL A 631 6.70 -24.94 -27.49
CA VAL A 631 7.63 -23.81 -27.59
C VAL A 631 8.27 -23.52 -26.24
N GLN A 632 7.49 -23.53 -25.15
CA GLN A 632 8.00 -23.29 -23.81
C GLN A 632 9.00 -24.37 -23.38
N MET A 633 8.73 -25.65 -23.67
CA MET A 633 9.65 -26.75 -23.37
C MET A 633 10.92 -26.70 -24.22
N ILE A 634 10.82 -26.30 -25.49
CA ILE A 634 12.02 -26.11 -26.33
C ILE A 634 12.92 -25.00 -25.76
N LEU A 635 12.33 -23.91 -25.23
CA LEU A 635 13.11 -22.86 -24.56
C LEU A 635 13.68 -23.33 -23.21
N GLN A 636 13.00 -24.24 -22.50
CA GLN A 636 13.47 -24.80 -21.23
C GLN A 636 14.65 -25.79 -21.39
N LEU A 637 14.80 -26.43 -22.56
CA LEU A 637 15.95 -27.31 -22.87
C LEU A 637 17.32 -26.63 -22.67
N TYR A 638 17.39 -25.30 -22.77
CA TYR A 638 18.63 -24.54 -22.57
C TYR A 638 19.02 -24.35 -21.10
N VAL A 639 18.14 -24.72 -20.18
CA VAL A 639 18.34 -24.63 -18.73
C VAL A 639 18.35 -26.02 -18.12
N GLU A 640 17.35 -26.84 -18.46
CA GLU A 640 17.13 -28.17 -17.88
C GLU A 640 16.89 -29.18 -19.02
N PRO A 641 17.95 -29.72 -19.64
CA PRO A 641 17.84 -30.54 -20.85
C PRO A 641 17.22 -31.91 -20.61
N GLU A 642 17.49 -32.56 -19.47
CA GLU A 642 17.00 -33.90 -19.15
C GLU A 642 15.47 -33.92 -18.94
N ASP A 643 14.98 -33.15 -17.97
CA ASP A 643 13.55 -32.99 -17.69
C ASP A 643 12.75 -32.58 -18.93
N SER A 644 13.24 -31.56 -19.65
CA SER A 644 12.52 -31.02 -20.81
C SER A 644 12.46 -32.03 -21.96
N THR A 645 13.46 -32.91 -22.09
CA THR A 645 13.46 -33.96 -23.13
C THR A 645 12.41 -35.03 -22.85
N ASN A 646 12.27 -35.45 -21.59
CA ASN A 646 11.25 -36.41 -21.16
C ASN A 646 9.83 -35.86 -21.39
N ILE A 647 9.59 -34.63 -20.92
CA ILE A 647 8.29 -33.95 -21.06
C ILE A 647 7.94 -33.73 -22.54
N LEU A 648 8.92 -33.43 -23.40
CA LEU A 648 8.69 -33.30 -24.86
C LEU A 648 8.28 -34.62 -25.51
N GLY A 649 8.78 -35.75 -25.02
CA GLY A 649 8.37 -37.09 -25.45
C GLY A 649 6.91 -37.37 -25.10
N GLU A 650 6.56 -37.20 -23.83
CA GLU A 650 5.18 -37.38 -23.33
C GLU A 650 4.18 -36.46 -24.03
N LEU A 651 4.57 -35.20 -24.26
CA LEU A 651 3.74 -34.22 -24.95
C LEU A 651 3.52 -34.60 -26.43
N HIS A 652 4.52 -35.20 -27.08
CA HIS A 652 4.40 -35.71 -28.45
C HIS A 652 3.38 -36.85 -28.54
N ASP A 653 3.47 -37.82 -27.63
CA ASP A 653 2.53 -38.95 -27.58
C ASP A 653 1.11 -38.49 -27.23
N CYS A 654 0.98 -37.53 -26.31
CA CYS A 654 -0.30 -36.92 -25.98
C CYS A 654 -0.89 -36.17 -27.20
N TYR A 655 -0.08 -35.37 -27.91
CA TYR A 655 -0.52 -34.67 -29.12
C TYR A 655 -1.04 -35.66 -30.18
N ASP A 656 -0.31 -36.75 -30.42
CA ASP A 656 -0.73 -37.76 -31.38
C ASP A 656 -2.04 -38.42 -30.93
N LYS A 657 -2.20 -38.79 -29.66
CA LYS A 657 -3.47 -39.36 -29.15
C LYS A 657 -4.65 -38.38 -29.26
N VAL A 658 -4.46 -37.09 -28.94
CA VAL A 658 -5.54 -36.07 -29.00
C VAL A 658 -6.00 -35.80 -30.43
N PHE A 659 -5.09 -35.80 -31.41
CA PHE A 659 -5.41 -35.40 -32.79
C PHE A 659 -5.43 -36.56 -33.82
N ALA A 660 -4.99 -37.78 -33.48
CA ALA A 660 -5.00 -38.95 -34.38
C ALA A 660 -6.37 -39.62 -34.54
N ALA A 661 -7.37 -39.28 -33.72
CA ALA A 661 -8.75 -39.77 -33.88
C ALA A 661 -9.39 -39.39 -35.25
N GLY A 662 -8.78 -38.48 -36.01
CA GLY A 662 -9.23 -38.04 -37.33
C GLY A 662 -8.68 -38.79 -38.55
N SER A 663 -7.73 -39.72 -38.44
CA SER A 663 -7.10 -40.32 -39.64
C SER A 663 -6.80 -41.83 -39.57
N LYS A 664 -7.83 -42.66 -39.75
CA LYS A 664 -7.93 -43.78 -40.71
C LYS A 664 -8.97 -44.82 -40.25
N LYS A 665 -10.14 -44.80 -40.88
CA LYS A 665 -10.89 -46.03 -41.13
C LYS A 665 -10.14 -46.83 -42.19
N THR A 666 -9.59 -47.98 -41.83
CA THR A 666 -9.37 -49.08 -42.78
C THR A 666 -9.84 -50.40 -42.17
N ASN A 667 -10.99 -50.84 -42.71
CA ASN A 667 -11.65 -52.17 -42.69
C ASN A 667 -10.97 -53.34 -41.96
N GLY A 668 -11.76 -54.03 -41.13
CA GLY A 668 -11.33 -55.20 -40.35
C GLY A 668 -11.63 -56.60 -40.91
N LYS A 669 -11.81 -57.52 -39.94
CA LYS A 669 -12.03 -59.01 -39.93
C LYS A 669 -10.74 -59.85 -39.94
N LYS A 670 -10.48 -60.80 -39.03
CA LYS A 670 -11.24 -61.68 -38.08
C LYS A 670 -10.30 -62.00 -36.88
N ALA A 671 -10.69 -61.93 -35.61
CA ALA A 671 -11.62 -62.73 -34.79
C ALA A 671 -10.99 -63.97 -34.09
N ALA A 672 -11.23 -64.01 -32.76
CA ALA A 672 -11.25 -65.13 -31.82
C ALA A 672 -9.95 -65.56 -31.09
N SER A 673 -9.84 -65.12 -29.83
CA SER A 673 -9.74 -66.04 -28.70
C SER A 673 -10.34 -65.39 -27.45
N ALA A 674 -11.27 -66.10 -26.82
CA ALA A 674 -11.87 -65.74 -25.54
C ALA A 674 -11.00 -66.31 -24.40
N ASN A 675 -10.62 -65.46 -23.45
CA ASN A 675 -10.57 -65.68 -22.00
C ASN A 675 -9.55 -64.73 -21.33
N GLY A 676 -9.98 -64.14 -20.22
CA GLY A 676 -9.11 -63.58 -19.19
C GLY A 676 -9.28 -62.07 -19.03
N ASP A 677 -9.77 -61.66 -17.86
CA ASP A 677 -9.70 -60.30 -17.34
C ASP A 677 -8.31 -59.68 -17.54
N ASP A 678 -8.29 -58.44 -18.02
CA ASP A 678 -7.42 -57.36 -17.54
C ASP A 678 -7.86 -56.09 -18.31
N ASP A 679 -8.81 -55.36 -17.72
CA ASP A 679 -9.00 -53.93 -18.02
C ASP A 679 -7.75 -53.20 -17.49
N GLU A 680 -6.69 -53.09 -18.30
CA GLU A 680 -5.68 -52.05 -18.10
C GLU A 680 -6.30 -50.73 -18.59
N ASP A 681 -6.66 -49.86 -17.64
CA ASP A 681 -7.17 -48.51 -17.88
C ASP A 681 -6.24 -47.74 -18.85
N GLU A 682 -6.65 -47.58 -20.12
CA GLU A 682 -5.94 -46.71 -21.07
C GLU A 682 -5.97 -45.25 -20.57
N ILE A 683 -4.83 -44.77 -20.04
CA ILE A 683 -4.64 -43.38 -19.55
C ILE A 683 -5.12 -42.38 -20.61
N GLN A 684 -6.08 -41.52 -20.23
CA GLN A 684 -6.64 -40.55 -21.15
C GLN A 684 -5.63 -39.43 -21.44
N PRO A 685 -5.60 -38.87 -22.67
CA PRO A 685 -4.65 -37.80 -23.00
C PRO A 685 -4.77 -36.55 -22.12
N VAL A 686 -5.95 -36.30 -21.53
CA VAL A 686 -6.17 -35.20 -20.60
C VAL A 686 -5.46 -35.44 -19.26
N GLU A 687 -5.36 -36.68 -18.79
CA GLU A 687 -4.63 -37.03 -17.56
C GLU A 687 -3.13 -36.77 -17.73
N VAL A 688 -2.56 -37.14 -18.88
CA VAL A 688 -1.17 -36.82 -19.23
C VAL A 688 -0.94 -35.31 -19.25
N ILE A 689 -1.89 -34.52 -19.77
CA ILE A 689 -1.78 -33.05 -19.73
C ILE A 689 -1.77 -32.56 -18.28
N ILE A 690 -2.69 -33.04 -17.43
CA ILE A 690 -2.77 -32.61 -16.02
C ILE A 690 -1.47 -32.95 -15.29
N ASP A 691 -0.91 -34.14 -15.51
CA ASP A 691 0.35 -34.54 -14.90
C ASP A 691 1.52 -33.65 -15.33
N ILE A 692 1.62 -33.33 -16.62
CA ILE A 692 2.58 -32.33 -17.13
C ILE A 692 2.34 -30.95 -16.49
N LEU A 693 1.08 -30.54 -16.30
CA LEU A 693 0.77 -29.26 -15.65
C LEU A 693 1.17 -29.28 -14.16
N LEU A 694 0.97 -30.39 -13.46
CA LEU A 694 1.40 -30.55 -12.07
C LEU A 694 2.92 -30.50 -11.95
N SER A 695 3.66 -31.19 -12.83
CA SER A 695 5.13 -31.14 -12.85
C SER A 695 5.66 -29.72 -13.07
N PHE A 696 4.95 -28.91 -13.88
CA PHE A 696 5.25 -27.48 -14.05
C PHE A 696 4.97 -26.64 -12.81
N LEU A 697 3.90 -26.95 -12.07
CA LEU A 697 3.51 -26.20 -10.87
C LEU A 697 4.42 -26.50 -9.67
N ILE A 698 5.04 -27.68 -9.61
CA ILE A 698 6.05 -28.03 -8.60
C ILE A 698 7.25 -27.08 -8.72
N LYS A 699 7.67 -26.75 -9.95
CA LYS A 699 8.81 -25.86 -10.19
C LYS A 699 8.52 -24.42 -9.71
N PRO A 700 9.50 -23.71 -9.12
CA PRO A 700 9.37 -22.31 -8.70
C PRO A 700 9.47 -21.35 -9.90
N SER A 701 8.63 -21.55 -10.92
CA SER A 701 8.62 -20.73 -12.14
C SER A 701 7.27 -20.07 -12.36
N ALA A 702 7.25 -18.73 -12.28
CA ALA A 702 6.06 -17.95 -12.60
C ALA A 702 5.61 -18.18 -14.05
N LEU A 703 6.54 -18.27 -15.00
CA LEU A 703 6.21 -18.52 -16.41
C LEU A 703 5.49 -19.86 -16.58
N LEU A 704 6.02 -20.94 -15.99
CA LEU A 704 5.39 -22.27 -16.09
C LEU A 704 4.00 -22.28 -15.42
N ARG A 705 3.84 -21.60 -14.28
CA ARG A 705 2.51 -21.43 -13.64
C ARG A 705 1.49 -20.78 -14.58
N HIS A 706 1.82 -19.64 -15.18
CA HIS A 706 0.90 -18.95 -16.08
C HIS A 706 0.59 -19.76 -17.35
N VAL A 707 1.59 -20.47 -17.89
CA VAL A 707 1.38 -21.40 -19.01
C VAL A 707 0.42 -22.53 -18.58
N SER A 708 0.61 -23.11 -17.40
CA SER A 708 -0.28 -24.15 -16.87
C SER A 708 -1.72 -23.66 -16.71
N GLU A 709 -1.94 -22.46 -16.15
CA GLU A 709 -3.28 -21.88 -16.02
C GLU A 709 -3.94 -21.63 -17.39
N GLN A 710 -3.20 -21.12 -18.38
CA GLN A 710 -3.72 -20.89 -19.73
C GLN A 710 -4.11 -22.18 -20.45
N VAL A 711 -3.27 -23.20 -20.35
CA VAL A 711 -3.52 -24.52 -20.94
C VAL A 711 -4.69 -25.19 -20.23
N PHE A 712 -4.71 -25.16 -18.89
CA PHE A 712 -5.78 -25.77 -18.09
C PHE A 712 -7.15 -25.22 -18.45
N VAL A 713 -7.29 -23.90 -18.61
CA VAL A 713 -8.57 -23.26 -18.99
C VAL A 713 -9.06 -23.75 -20.36
N ILE A 714 -8.18 -24.16 -21.27
CA ILE A 714 -8.54 -24.66 -22.61
C ILE A 714 -9.03 -26.10 -22.57
N PHE A 715 -8.51 -26.93 -21.66
CA PHE A 715 -8.85 -28.36 -21.54
C PHE A 715 -9.80 -28.69 -20.38
N CYS A 716 -10.17 -27.71 -19.55
CA CYS A 716 -11.00 -27.91 -18.37
C CYS A 716 -12.40 -28.50 -18.66
N ASP A 717 -12.91 -28.33 -19.88
CA ASP A 717 -14.19 -28.90 -20.34
C ASP A 717 -14.14 -30.42 -20.57
N LYS A 718 -12.94 -30.98 -20.77
CA LYS A 718 -12.69 -32.41 -21.00
C LYS A 718 -12.12 -33.11 -19.77
N MET A 719 -12.22 -32.47 -18.60
CA MET A 719 -11.72 -33.00 -17.34
C MET A 719 -12.33 -34.37 -17.02
N THR A 720 -11.50 -35.35 -16.66
CA THR A 720 -11.92 -36.70 -16.23
C THR A 720 -11.95 -36.78 -14.70
N LYS A 721 -12.67 -37.77 -14.15
CA LYS A 721 -12.69 -38.05 -12.71
C LYS A 721 -11.30 -38.38 -12.19
N THR A 722 -10.56 -39.26 -12.88
CA THR A 722 -9.19 -39.65 -12.56
C THR A 722 -8.23 -38.45 -12.58
N GLY A 723 -8.37 -37.54 -13.56
CA GLY A 723 -7.56 -36.31 -13.61
C GLY A 723 -7.82 -35.37 -12.43
N LEU A 724 -9.07 -35.31 -11.94
CA LEU A 724 -9.42 -34.55 -10.75
C LEU A 724 -8.88 -35.20 -9.47
N GLU A 725 -8.95 -36.53 -9.39
CA GLU A 725 -8.38 -37.32 -8.30
C GLU A 725 -6.85 -37.15 -8.21
N LEU A 726 -6.14 -37.05 -9.33
CA LEU A 726 -4.70 -36.74 -9.38
C LEU A 726 -4.38 -35.37 -8.76
N MET A 727 -5.20 -34.34 -9.04
CA MET A 727 -5.03 -33.02 -8.42
C MET A 727 -5.35 -33.05 -6.92
N LEU A 728 -6.33 -33.85 -6.50
CA LEU A 728 -6.73 -34.00 -5.09
C LEU A 728 -5.71 -34.81 -4.29
N SER A 729 -5.15 -35.89 -4.85
CA SER A 729 -4.11 -36.71 -4.21
C SER A 729 -2.86 -35.87 -3.95
N THR A 730 -2.50 -35.00 -4.88
CA THR A 730 -1.41 -34.01 -4.75
C THR A 730 -1.62 -33.05 -3.57
N LEU A 731 -2.87 -32.74 -3.20
CA LEU A 731 -3.16 -31.93 -2.01
C LEU A 731 -3.10 -32.76 -0.71
N GLN A 732 -3.28 -34.08 -0.80
CA GLN A 732 -3.30 -35.02 0.32
C GLN A 732 -1.93 -35.59 0.69
N THR A 733 -0.93 -35.50 -0.19
CA THR A 733 0.45 -35.93 0.11
C THR A 733 0.98 -35.23 1.37
N LYS A 734 1.48 -36.04 2.31
CA LYS A 734 2.03 -35.58 3.58
C LYS A 734 3.27 -34.71 3.34
N ASP A 735 3.58 -33.84 4.30
CA ASP A 735 4.72 -32.90 4.22
C ASP A 735 6.10 -33.59 4.35
N ASN A 736 6.17 -34.92 4.16
CA ASN A 736 7.43 -35.67 4.24
C ASN A 736 8.22 -35.48 2.95
N LYS A 737 9.53 -35.28 3.13
CA LYS A 737 10.49 -34.96 2.06
C LYS A 737 10.58 -36.10 1.02
N ASP A 738 10.39 -37.34 1.46
CA ASP A 738 10.69 -38.53 0.66
C ASP A 738 9.54 -38.96 -0.26
N ASP A 739 8.28 -38.62 0.06
CA ASP A 739 7.10 -39.03 -0.72
C ASP A 739 6.97 -38.32 -2.08
N MET A 740 7.66 -37.19 -2.31
CA MET A 740 7.55 -36.40 -3.56
C MET A 740 8.87 -36.18 -4.32
N PHE A 741 10.03 -36.30 -3.66
CA PHE A 741 11.32 -35.95 -4.26
C PHE A 741 12.19 -37.16 -4.64
N GLY A 742 11.75 -38.39 -4.39
CA GLY A 742 12.31 -39.61 -4.99
C GLY A 742 13.83 -39.75 -4.81
N GLU A 743 14.29 -39.86 -3.57
CA GLU A 743 15.56 -40.50 -3.25
C GLU A 743 15.22 -41.68 -2.31
N GLU A 744 15.22 -42.90 -2.87
CA GLU A 744 15.11 -44.15 -2.10
C GLU A 744 16.42 -44.36 -1.32
N ASP A 745 16.42 -44.07 -0.02
CA ASP A 745 17.34 -44.70 0.93
C ASP A 745 16.52 -45.15 2.16
N ASP A 746 16.31 -46.46 2.23
CA ASP A 746 15.61 -47.17 3.32
C ASP A 746 16.43 -47.10 4.62
N GLU A 747 15.99 -46.31 5.61
CA GLU A 747 16.15 -46.67 7.02
C GLU A 747 14.83 -46.43 7.76
N GLU A 748 14.21 -47.52 8.21
CA GLU A 748 12.99 -47.56 9.02
C GLU A 748 13.25 -46.95 10.41
N ASP A 749 12.61 -45.82 10.74
CA ASP A 749 12.46 -45.38 12.13
C ASP A 749 11.00 -45.56 12.57
N GLU A 750 10.75 -46.69 13.24
CA GLU A 750 9.61 -46.87 14.14
C GLU A 750 9.85 -46.04 15.40
N ASP A 751 9.09 -44.96 15.61
CA ASP A 751 8.65 -44.59 16.96
C ASP A 751 7.44 -43.64 16.91
N ALA A 752 6.27 -44.27 17.03
CA ALA A 752 5.07 -43.62 17.53
C ALA A 752 4.95 -43.98 19.03
N GLU A 753 5.05 -43.00 19.92
CA GLU A 753 3.95 -42.65 20.84
C GLU A 753 4.34 -41.56 21.86
N ALA A 754 3.30 -40.76 22.18
CA ALA A 754 3.06 -40.00 23.40
C ALA A 754 3.92 -38.75 23.67
N GLU A 755 3.27 -37.58 23.60
CA GLU A 755 3.08 -36.73 24.78
C GLU A 755 1.85 -35.83 24.55
N ALA A 756 0.76 -36.20 25.20
CA ALA A 756 -0.38 -35.33 25.45
C ALA A 756 -0.35 -34.96 26.93
N GLN A 757 -0.09 -33.69 27.26
CA GLN A 757 -0.68 -33.05 28.44
C GLN A 757 -0.48 -31.52 28.50
N ASN A 758 -1.63 -30.85 28.67
CA ASN A 758 -1.89 -29.61 29.41
C ASN A 758 -1.10 -28.33 29.05
N GLN A 759 -1.78 -27.45 28.30
CA GLN A 759 -1.85 -26.05 28.70
C GLN A 759 -3.31 -25.61 28.79
N SER A 760 -3.64 -25.13 29.99
CA SER A 760 -4.91 -24.58 30.44
C SER A 760 -5.16 -23.20 29.83
N ASP A 761 -6.38 -23.01 29.34
CA ASP A 761 -7.01 -21.71 29.06
C ASP A 761 -6.93 -20.77 30.27
N GLU A 762 -6.60 -19.50 30.02
CA GLU A 762 -7.17 -18.36 30.75
C GLU A 762 -7.18 -17.09 29.86
N ASP A 763 -8.41 -16.65 29.58
CA ASP A 763 -8.93 -15.31 29.34
C ASP A 763 -9.05 -14.68 27.93
N GLU A 764 -10.33 -14.51 27.56
CA GLU A 764 -10.94 -13.70 26.50
C GLU A 764 -11.01 -12.19 26.86
N GLU A 765 -11.45 -11.40 25.87
CA GLU A 765 -11.93 -10.00 25.86
C GLU A 765 -10.88 -8.93 25.47
N ASP A 766 -11.06 -8.04 24.48
CA ASP A 766 -12.21 -7.76 23.62
C ASP A 766 -11.81 -6.87 22.43
N GLU A 767 -12.74 -6.79 21.49
CA GLU A 767 -12.81 -6.04 20.23
C GLU A 767 -12.25 -4.60 20.20
N SER A 768 -11.61 -4.23 19.08
CA SER A 768 -11.82 -2.91 18.49
C SER A 768 -11.84 -2.99 16.96
N GLU A 769 -12.99 -2.59 16.42
CA GLU A 769 -13.24 -2.31 15.01
C GLU A 769 -12.36 -1.12 14.57
N ASP A 770 -11.75 -1.23 13.38
CA ASP A 770 -11.64 -0.12 12.44
C ASP A 770 -11.55 -0.68 11.01
N GLU A 771 -12.63 -0.53 10.27
CA GLU A 771 -12.66 -0.60 8.81
C GLU A 771 -12.00 0.66 8.25
N GLU A 772 -10.97 0.55 7.38
CA GLU A 772 -10.80 1.46 6.24
C GLU A 772 -9.80 0.91 5.18
N ASN A 773 -10.35 0.74 3.97
CA ASN A 773 -9.75 0.65 2.62
C ASN A 773 -8.68 -0.42 2.27
N SER A 774 -9.16 -1.40 1.49
CA SER A 774 -8.39 -2.32 0.65
C SER A 774 -8.01 -1.64 -0.67
N ASP A 775 -6.71 -1.37 -0.84
CA ASP A 775 -6.03 -1.25 -2.14
C ASP A 775 -4.87 -2.25 -2.12
N GLU A 776 -5.13 -3.48 -2.58
CA GLU A 776 -4.13 -4.53 -2.75
C GLU A 776 -3.41 -4.36 -4.11
N GLU A 777 -2.19 -3.83 -4.10
CA GLU A 777 -1.19 -4.15 -5.12
C GLU A 777 -0.31 -5.29 -4.60
N GLU A 778 -0.37 -6.45 -5.26
CA GLU A 778 0.52 -7.59 -5.01
C GLU A 778 1.98 -7.24 -5.31
N SER A 779 2.76 -6.96 -4.27
CA SER A 779 4.23 -7.01 -4.33
C SER A 779 4.73 -8.20 -3.50
N GLU A 780 5.15 -9.26 -4.19
CA GLU A 780 5.94 -10.35 -3.61
C GLU A 780 7.31 -9.81 -3.15
N ASP A 781 7.41 -9.42 -1.89
CA ASP A 781 8.65 -9.37 -1.11
C ASP A 781 8.26 -9.41 0.38
N MET A 782 8.07 -10.61 0.93
CA MET A 782 8.02 -10.77 2.38
C MET A 782 9.45 -10.61 2.92
N GLU A 783 9.75 -9.44 3.47
CA GLU A 783 10.95 -9.22 4.29
C GLU A 783 10.96 -10.26 5.43
N VAL A 784 12.10 -10.94 5.54
CA VAL A 784 12.36 -11.90 6.60
C VAL A 784 12.57 -11.11 7.89
N ASP A 785 11.61 -11.16 8.81
CA ASP A 785 11.85 -10.80 10.21
C ASP A 785 12.85 -11.83 10.78
N GLU A 786 14.13 -11.48 10.77
CA GLU A 786 15.15 -12.07 11.64
C GLU A 786 14.95 -11.45 13.02
N ASP A 787 14.18 -12.09 13.91
CA ASP A 787 14.32 -11.97 15.37
C ASP A 787 13.47 -13.04 16.09
N GLU A 788 14.12 -14.08 16.59
CA GLU A 788 14.06 -14.55 18.00
C GLU A 788 14.94 -15.82 18.09
N ASP A 789 16.19 -15.62 18.51
CA ASP A 789 17.08 -16.68 18.99
C ASP A 789 16.49 -17.28 20.28
N ASP A 790 15.70 -18.34 20.13
CA ASP A 790 15.34 -19.23 21.25
C ASP A 790 16.44 -20.31 21.38
N ASP A 791 17.55 -19.90 21.97
CA ASP A 791 18.80 -20.66 22.10
C ASP A 791 18.82 -21.57 23.35
N ASP A 792 17.67 -22.16 23.71
CA ASP A 792 17.55 -23.07 24.87
C ASP A 792 16.77 -24.37 24.55
N ALA A 793 16.93 -24.90 23.33
CA ALA A 793 16.52 -26.27 23.02
C ALA A 793 17.54 -27.29 23.61
N PRO A 794 17.11 -28.35 24.31
CA PRO A 794 18.01 -29.36 24.84
C PRO A 794 18.83 -29.99 23.69
N VAL A 795 20.16 -29.91 23.81
CA VAL A 795 21.09 -30.42 22.81
C VAL A 795 20.90 -31.93 22.63
N ASP A 796 20.52 -32.32 21.42
CA ASP A 796 20.27 -33.67 20.94
C ASP A 796 21.31 -34.71 21.46
N GLU A 797 20.83 -35.82 22.01
CA GLU A 797 21.68 -36.88 22.57
C GLU A 797 22.54 -37.55 21.48
N GLU A 798 22.05 -37.50 20.25
CA GLU A 798 22.76 -37.94 19.05
C GLU A 798 23.95 -37.02 18.68
N PHE A 799 23.81 -35.71 18.92
CA PHE A 799 24.90 -34.74 18.77
C PHE A 799 25.98 -34.99 19.82
N ARG A 800 25.61 -35.34 21.06
CA ARG A 800 26.58 -35.74 22.10
C ARG A 800 27.31 -37.03 21.71
N LYS A 801 26.63 -38.01 21.11
CA LYS A 801 27.27 -39.25 20.60
C LYS A 801 28.23 -38.99 19.44
N LYS A 802 27.84 -38.18 18.45
CA LYS A 802 28.71 -37.83 17.30
C LYS A 802 29.90 -36.96 17.75
N LEU A 803 29.70 -36.06 18.71
CA LEU A 803 30.76 -35.26 19.32
C LEU A 803 31.70 -36.13 20.19
N ALA A 804 31.16 -37.07 20.98
CA ALA A 804 31.95 -38.02 21.78
C ALA A 804 32.75 -39.00 20.91
N ALA A 805 32.17 -39.48 19.81
CA ALA A 805 32.87 -40.31 18.82
C ALA A 805 34.00 -39.52 18.12
N ALA A 806 33.81 -38.24 17.85
CA ALA A 806 34.85 -37.35 17.33
C ALA A 806 35.94 -37.03 18.37
N LEU A 807 35.62 -37.07 19.67
CA LEU A 807 36.52 -36.79 20.78
C LEU A 807 37.28 -38.02 21.33
N ASN A 808 36.96 -39.25 20.88
CA ASN A 808 37.62 -40.50 21.30
C ASN A 808 37.78 -40.66 22.83
N ILE A 809 36.83 -40.12 23.60
CA ILE A 809 36.80 -40.25 25.06
C ILE A 809 36.31 -41.67 25.36
N LYS A 810 37.22 -42.54 25.79
CA LYS A 810 36.83 -43.85 26.33
C LYS A 810 36.13 -43.64 27.67
N ASP A 811 34.92 -44.18 27.79
CA ASP A 811 34.26 -44.37 29.09
C ASP A 811 35.19 -45.14 30.04
N GLY A 812 35.73 -44.44 31.03
CA GLY A 812 36.58 -44.98 32.08
C GLY A 812 35.79 -45.14 33.36
N ASN A 813 35.62 -46.40 33.76
CA ASN A 813 35.06 -46.83 35.04
C ASN A 813 35.96 -46.43 36.23
N GLU A 814 35.36 -46.37 37.41
CA GLU A 814 35.88 -45.92 38.73
C GLU A 814 37.28 -46.42 39.16
N ASP A 815 37.91 -45.58 40.02
CA ASP A 815 39.09 -45.78 40.90
C ASP A 815 40.52 -45.64 40.32
N ASP A 816 41.15 -44.47 40.56
CA ASP A 816 42.40 -44.33 41.35
C ASP A 816 42.92 -42.86 41.33
N GLU A 817 43.33 -42.37 42.50
CA GLU A 817 43.92 -41.05 42.77
C GLU A 817 45.40 -40.96 42.35
N ASP A 818 45.78 -39.95 41.56
CA ASP A 818 46.87 -38.97 41.79
C ASP A 818 47.59 -38.46 40.51
N GLU A 819 47.61 -37.12 40.43
CA GLU A 819 48.43 -36.15 39.68
C GLU A 819 49.41 -36.64 38.58
N SER A 820 49.16 -36.24 37.32
CA SER A 820 50.12 -35.48 36.48
C SER A 820 49.65 -35.24 35.02
N GLU A 821 49.93 -34.03 34.55
CA GLU A 821 50.02 -33.55 33.16
C GLU A 821 48.72 -33.23 32.40
N GLU A 822 48.30 -31.96 32.50
CA GLU A 822 47.61 -31.23 31.44
C GLU A 822 48.43 -31.35 30.14
N GLU A 823 48.06 -32.30 29.27
CA GLU A 823 48.43 -32.24 27.85
C GLU A 823 47.75 -31.00 27.25
N LEU A 824 48.49 -29.88 27.24
CA LEU A 824 48.17 -28.69 26.48
C LEU A 824 47.94 -29.10 25.02
N LEU A 825 46.67 -29.16 24.61
CA LEU A 825 46.29 -29.24 23.19
C LEU A 825 47.02 -28.11 22.45
N ASP A 826 47.77 -28.49 21.43
CA ASP A 826 48.50 -27.56 20.55
C ASP A 826 47.50 -26.60 19.86
N ASP A 827 47.82 -25.30 19.81
CA ASP A 827 46.91 -24.24 19.32
C ASP A 827 46.39 -24.52 17.88
N ASP A 828 47.19 -25.20 17.07
CA ASP A 828 46.84 -25.63 15.71
C ASP A 828 45.77 -26.73 15.69
N GLN A 829 45.71 -27.59 16.72
CA GLN A 829 44.65 -28.58 16.85
C GLN A 829 43.33 -27.93 17.27
N MET A 830 43.37 -26.95 18.19
CA MET A 830 42.17 -26.22 18.62
C MET A 830 41.52 -25.43 17.46
N MET A 831 42.33 -24.82 16.58
CA MET A 831 41.82 -24.17 15.36
C MET A 831 41.21 -25.17 14.36
N ALA A 832 41.81 -26.34 14.17
CA ALA A 832 41.25 -27.38 13.30
C ALA A 832 39.95 -27.99 13.85
N PHE A 833 39.77 -28.00 15.18
CA PHE A 833 38.50 -28.39 15.82
C PHE A 833 37.41 -27.34 15.61
N ASP A 834 37.73 -26.05 15.78
CA ASP A 834 36.79 -24.94 15.57
C ASP A 834 36.35 -24.82 14.10
N GLU A 835 37.24 -25.13 13.15
CA GLU A 835 36.93 -25.13 11.72
C GLU A 835 35.94 -26.27 11.38
N LYS A 836 36.13 -27.47 11.94
CA LYS A 836 35.19 -28.60 11.77
C LYS A 836 33.85 -28.36 12.46
N LEU A 837 33.84 -27.78 13.66
CA LEU A 837 32.61 -27.37 14.34
C LEU A 837 31.84 -26.34 13.51
N ASN A 838 32.52 -25.31 13.00
CA ASN A 838 31.91 -24.32 12.11
C ASN A 838 31.39 -24.93 10.81
N GLU A 839 32.08 -25.93 10.25
CA GLU A 839 31.61 -26.64 9.05
C GLU A 839 30.35 -27.47 9.35
N ILE A 840 30.30 -28.18 10.48
CA ILE A 840 29.12 -28.93 10.93
C ILE A 840 27.95 -27.99 11.24
N PHE A 841 28.18 -26.85 11.90
CA PHE A 841 27.14 -25.84 12.15
C PHE A 841 26.65 -25.18 10.86
N LYS A 842 27.53 -24.90 9.89
CA LYS A 842 27.15 -24.42 8.55
C LYS A 842 26.31 -25.46 7.81
N GLN A 843 26.70 -26.74 7.84
CA GLN A 843 25.93 -27.82 7.23
C GLN A 843 24.56 -27.99 7.89
N LYS A 844 24.46 -27.91 9.23
CA LYS A 844 23.18 -27.98 9.95
C LYS A 844 22.29 -26.76 9.68
N LYS A 845 22.88 -25.55 9.57
CA LYS A 845 22.16 -24.33 9.18
C LYS A 845 21.66 -24.41 7.74
N LEU A 846 22.48 -24.88 6.81
CA LEU A 846 22.09 -25.13 5.41
C LEU A 846 20.98 -26.18 5.33
N ALA A 847 21.08 -27.29 6.07
CA ALA A 847 20.05 -28.33 6.12
C ALA A 847 18.71 -27.79 6.67
N LYS A 848 18.75 -26.96 7.72
CA LYS A 848 17.56 -26.30 8.29
C LYS A 848 16.92 -25.31 7.32
N VAL A 849 17.73 -24.52 6.60
CA VAL A 849 17.27 -23.60 5.54
C VAL A 849 16.67 -24.39 4.37
N GLN A 850 17.34 -25.43 3.88
CA GLN A 850 16.83 -26.30 2.80
C GLN A 850 15.52 -26.99 3.21
N GLN A 851 15.39 -27.44 4.46
CA GLN A 851 14.14 -28.02 4.96
C GLN A 851 13.01 -26.99 5.00
N LYS A 852 13.31 -25.74 5.38
CA LYS A 852 12.34 -24.63 5.37
C LYS A 852 11.91 -24.27 3.93
N ASP A 853 12.87 -24.17 3.01
CA ASP A 853 12.63 -23.85 1.60
C ASP A 853 11.82 -24.94 0.88
N ALA A 854 12.11 -26.21 1.17
CA ALA A 854 11.35 -27.34 0.63
C ALA A 854 9.88 -27.32 1.12
N LYS A 855 9.66 -27.08 2.42
CA LYS A 855 8.31 -26.92 2.99
C LYS A 855 7.57 -25.73 2.35
N GLN A 856 8.25 -24.60 2.17
CA GLN A 856 7.65 -23.42 1.54
C GLN A 856 7.29 -23.69 0.06
N THR A 857 8.15 -24.40 -0.66
CA THR A 857 7.90 -24.82 -2.05
C THR A 857 6.68 -25.74 -2.14
N LEU A 858 6.53 -26.67 -1.20
CA LEU A 858 5.36 -27.56 -1.13
C LEU A 858 4.06 -26.79 -0.86
N ILE A 859 4.09 -25.82 0.07
CA ILE A 859 2.95 -24.95 0.37
C ILE A 859 2.55 -24.14 -0.87
N HIS A 860 3.54 -23.56 -1.57
CA HIS A 860 3.30 -22.82 -2.82
C HIS A 860 2.72 -23.72 -3.90
N PHE A 861 3.22 -24.94 -4.04
CA PHE A 861 2.70 -25.92 -4.98
C PHE A 861 1.24 -26.27 -4.70
N LYS A 862 0.89 -26.63 -3.45
CA LYS A 862 -0.49 -26.89 -3.02
C LYS A 862 -1.40 -25.68 -3.32
N ASN A 863 -0.93 -24.47 -3.06
CA ASN A 863 -1.67 -23.24 -3.38
C ASN A 863 -1.89 -23.02 -4.88
N LYS A 864 -0.92 -23.36 -5.74
CA LYS A 864 -1.07 -23.28 -7.20
C LYS A 864 -2.06 -24.34 -7.73
N VAL A 865 -2.07 -25.54 -7.16
CA VAL A 865 -3.08 -26.57 -7.51
C VAL A 865 -4.49 -26.10 -7.13
N LEU A 866 -4.63 -25.44 -5.96
CA LEU A 866 -5.90 -24.83 -5.55
C LEU A 866 -6.36 -23.72 -6.52
N ASP A 867 -5.44 -22.96 -7.13
CA ASP A 867 -5.80 -21.98 -8.16
C ASP A 867 -6.38 -22.63 -9.41
N LEU A 868 -5.82 -23.77 -9.85
CA LEU A 868 -6.39 -24.55 -10.95
C LEU A 868 -7.79 -25.07 -10.59
N LEU A 869 -8.00 -25.56 -9.36
CA LEU A 869 -9.33 -25.97 -8.89
C LEU A 869 -10.32 -24.79 -8.83
N GLU A 870 -9.87 -23.60 -8.43
CA GLU A 870 -10.70 -22.40 -8.49
C GLU A 870 -11.08 -22.03 -9.92
N LEU A 871 -10.14 -22.12 -10.87
CA LEU A 871 -10.41 -21.91 -12.30
C LEU A 871 -11.41 -22.93 -12.84
N TYR A 872 -11.29 -24.20 -12.44
CA TYR A 872 -12.22 -25.26 -12.80
C TYR A 872 -13.64 -24.95 -12.32
N ILE A 873 -13.80 -24.61 -11.03
CA ILE A 873 -15.11 -24.26 -10.44
C ILE A 873 -15.73 -23.05 -11.15
N LYS A 874 -14.94 -22.02 -11.50
CA LYS A 874 -15.44 -20.82 -12.19
C LYS A 874 -15.91 -21.09 -13.62
N LYS A 875 -15.25 -22.00 -14.35
CA LYS A 875 -15.52 -22.26 -15.78
C LYS A 875 -16.51 -23.40 -16.00
N GLN A 876 -16.50 -24.41 -15.14
CA GLN A 876 -17.26 -25.66 -15.27
C GLN A 876 -18.22 -25.87 -14.10
N SER A 877 -18.81 -24.80 -13.56
CA SER A 877 -19.70 -24.89 -12.39
C SER A 877 -20.93 -25.80 -12.57
N SER A 878 -21.29 -26.11 -13.82
CA SER A 878 -22.40 -27.01 -14.18
C SER A 878 -21.98 -28.48 -14.37
N ASN A 879 -20.69 -28.81 -14.27
CA ASN A 879 -20.19 -30.19 -14.37
C ASN A 879 -20.42 -30.93 -13.04
N GLU A 880 -20.88 -32.19 -13.10
CA GLU A 880 -21.14 -33.03 -11.92
C GLU A 880 -19.90 -33.25 -11.05
N LEU A 881 -18.71 -33.34 -11.67
CA LEU A 881 -17.43 -33.56 -10.98
C LEU A 881 -17.07 -32.43 -10.01
N VAL A 882 -17.70 -31.26 -10.10
CA VAL A 882 -17.51 -30.18 -9.11
C VAL A 882 -18.01 -30.59 -7.72
N LEU A 883 -18.99 -31.51 -7.65
CA LEU A 883 -19.51 -32.02 -6.37
C LEU A 883 -18.51 -32.97 -5.71
N ASP A 884 -17.69 -33.67 -6.49
CA ASP A 884 -16.66 -34.60 -6.01
C ASP A 884 -15.52 -33.89 -5.27
N LEU A 885 -15.38 -32.58 -5.45
CA LEU A 885 -14.43 -31.75 -4.72
C LEU A 885 -14.83 -31.52 -3.25
N ILE A 886 -16.12 -31.66 -2.91
CA ILE A 886 -16.66 -31.24 -1.60
C ILE A 886 -16.05 -32.06 -0.46
N VAL A 887 -16.14 -33.39 -0.54
CA VAL A 887 -15.72 -34.28 0.56
C VAL A 887 -14.20 -34.28 0.74
N PRO A 888 -13.37 -34.44 -0.32
CA PRO A 888 -11.92 -34.44 -0.19
C PRO A 888 -11.38 -33.13 0.40
N LEU A 889 -11.87 -31.97 -0.07
CA LEU A 889 -11.46 -30.67 0.46
C LEU A 889 -11.92 -30.45 1.90
N LEU A 890 -13.12 -30.88 2.28
CA LEU A 890 -13.57 -30.84 3.68
C LEU A 890 -12.74 -31.74 4.59
N SER A 891 -12.32 -32.90 4.08
CA SER A 891 -11.49 -33.86 4.83
C SER A 891 -10.09 -33.31 5.06
N LEU A 892 -9.52 -32.60 4.09
CA LEU A 892 -8.26 -31.88 4.26
C LEU A 892 -8.34 -30.79 5.33
N VAL A 893 -9.47 -30.10 5.47
CA VAL A 893 -9.65 -29.07 6.50
C VAL A 893 -9.76 -29.67 7.92
N LEU A 894 -10.22 -30.92 8.06
CA LEU A 894 -10.37 -31.60 9.36
C LEU A 894 -9.06 -32.03 10.00
N ILE A 895 -7.95 -32.06 9.28
CA ILE A 895 -6.62 -32.42 9.77
C ILE A 895 -5.84 -31.12 9.95
N PRO A 896 -5.91 -30.41 11.09
CA PRO A 896 -5.25 -29.13 11.24
C PRO A 896 -3.75 -29.39 11.37
N SER A 897 -2.97 -29.00 10.37
CA SER A 897 -1.52 -28.92 10.51
C SER A 897 -1.09 -27.48 10.70
N ALA A 898 -0.38 -27.19 11.80
CA ALA A 898 0.19 -25.87 12.05
C ALA A 898 1.15 -25.43 10.92
N SER A 899 1.77 -26.39 10.21
CA SER A 899 2.63 -26.14 9.05
C SER A 899 1.88 -25.64 7.81
N ASN A 900 0.60 -25.98 7.64
CA ASN A 900 -0.16 -25.78 6.39
C ASN A 900 -1.29 -24.74 6.50
N LYS A 901 -1.26 -23.87 7.51
CA LYS A 901 -2.31 -22.86 7.73
C LYS A 901 -2.70 -22.04 6.47
N PRO A 902 -1.77 -21.56 5.63
CA PRO A 902 -2.13 -20.84 4.41
C PRO A 902 -2.95 -21.67 3.42
N VAL A 903 -2.63 -22.96 3.27
CA VAL A 903 -3.35 -23.89 2.38
C VAL A 903 -4.74 -24.15 2.95
N HIS A 904 -4.85 -24.37 4.26
CA HIS A 904 -6.14 -24.52 4.95
C HIS A 904 -7.05 -23.30 4.75
N ASP A 905 -6.53 -22.10 4.96
CA ASP A 905 -7.30 -20.85 4.80
C ASP A 905 -7.78 -20.67 3.35
N LYS A 906 -6.93 -21.02 2.37
CA LYS A 906 -7.30 -20.98 0.95
C LYS A 906 -8.37 -22.02 0.60
N ILE A 907 -8.29 -23.25 1.13
CA ILE A 907 -9.34 -24.27 0.95
C ILE A 907 -10.66 -23.80 1.57
N LEU A 908 -10.63 -23.23 2.78
CA LEU A 908 -11.81 -22.66 3.43
C LEU A 908 -12.43 -21.54 2.58
N ALA A 909 -11.61 -20.65 2.04
CA ALA A 909 -12.06 -19.59 1.14
C ALA A 909 -12.67 -20.15 -0.16
N LEU A 910 -12.04 -21.16 -0.77
CA LEU A 910 -12.53 -21.83 -1.97
C LEU A 910 -13.90 -22.47 -1.74
N LEU A 911 -14.05 -23.25 -0.67
CA LEU A 911 -15.29 -23.92 -0.29
C LEU A 911 -16.40 -22.90 0.03
N ARG A 912 -16.10 -21.86 0.82
CA ARG A 912 -17.11 -20.91 1.31
C ARG A 912 -17.51 -19.86 0.28
N ASN A 913 -16.56 -19.33 -0.49
CA ASN A 913 -16.79 -18.19 -1.37
C ASN A 913 -17.05 -18.59 -2.82
N LYS A 914 -16.50 -19.71 -3.29
CA LYS A 914 -16.66 -20.14 -4.68
C LYS A 914 -17.65 -21.29 -4.77
N LEU A 915 -17.44 -22.38 -4.03
CA LEU A 915 -18.25 -23.60 -4.14
C LEU A 915 -19.66 -23.44 -3.53
N ALA A 916 -19.77 -23.06 -2.25
CA ALA A 916 -21.06 -22.89 -1.58
C ALA A 916 -21.97 -21.79 -2.19
N LYS A 917 -21.38 -20.85 -2.94
CA LYS A 917 -22.08 -19.71 -3.56
C LYS A 917 -22.27 -19.86 -5.08
N ILE A 918 -22.08 -21.05 -5.65
CA ILE A 918 -22.30 -21.29 -7.09
C ILE A 918 -23.72 -20.89 -7.51
N LYS A 919 -23.80 -20.11 -8.59
CA LYS A 919 -25.06 -19.69 -9.21
C LYS A 919 -25.57 -20.72 -10.21
N ASP A 920 -24.71 -21.16 -11.13
CA ASP A 920 -24.99 -22.14 -12.18
C ASP A 920 -24.49 -23.52 -11.74
N TYR A 921 -25.35 -24.27 -11.06
CA TYR A 921 -25.06 -25.59 -10.49
C TYR A 921 -25.49 -26.73 -11.43
N PRO A 922 -24.91 -27.94 -11.30
CA PRO A 922 -25.26 -29.10 -12.10
C PRO A 922 -26.75 -29.47 -11.93
N ARG A 923 -27.47 -29.72 -13.03
CA ARG A 923 -28.91 -30.04 -13.02
C ARG A 923 -29.23 -31.48 -13.42
N ASP A 924 -28.36 -32.10 -14.21
CA ASP A 924 -28.49 -33.47 -14.69
C ASP A 924 -27.39 -34.30 -14.01
N CYS A 925 -27.65 -34.78 -12.80
CA CYS A 925 -26.70 -35.58 -11.99
C CYS A 925 -27.36 -36.87 -11.52
N ASP A 926 -26.54 -37.87 -11.22
CA ASP A 926 -27.00 -39.06 -10.50
C ASP A 926 -27.40 -38.68 -9.07
N ASP A 927 -28.70 -38.81 -8.77
CA ASP A 927 -29.25 -38.48 -7.48
C ASP A 927 -28.61 -39.30 -6.35
N GLU A 928 -28.26 -40.57 -6.61
CA GLU A 928 -27.69 -41.45 -5.58
C GLU A 928 -26.31 -40.98 -5.15
N HIS A 929 -25.48 -40.59 -6.12
CA HIS A 929 -24.18 -39.98 -5.88
C HIS A 929 -24.27 -38.69 -5.06
N VAL A 930 -25.22 -37.80 -5.39
CA VAL A 930 -25.41 -36.56 -4.63
C VAL A 930 -25.89 -36.84 -3.20
N PHE A 931 -26.73 -37.86 -2.99
CA PHE A 931 -27.11 -38.30 -1.64
C PHE A 931 -25.95 -38.90 -0.84
N GLU A 932 -25.04 -39.60 -1.51
CA GLU A 932 -23.83 -40.14 -0.88
C GLU A 932 -22.93 -39.00 -0.40
N VAL A 933 -22.65 -38.02 -1.27
CA VAL A 933 -21.88 -36.82 -0.92
C VAL A 933 -22.56 -36.04 0.21
N LEU A 934 -23.88 -35.86 0.16
CA LEU A 934 -24.62 -35.18 1.23
C LEU A 934 -24.52 -35.92 2.57
N SER A 935 -24.61 -37.25 2.55
CA SER A 935 -24.47 -38.07 3.76
C SER A 935 -23.06 -37.96 4.35
N GLN A 936 -22.03 -37.98 3.51
CA GLN A 936 -20.64 -37.79 3.92
C GLN A 936 -20.40 -36.39 4.51
N VAL A 937 -20.97 -35.33 3.94
CA VAL A 937 -20.90 -33.97 4.52
C VAL A 937 -21.52 -33.91 5.92
N HIS A 938 -22.66 -34.57 6.13
CA HIS A 938 -23.28 -34.66 7.46
C HIS A 938 -22.43 -35.46 8.45
N GLU A 939 -21.78 -36.54 8.02
CA GLU A 939 -20.83 -37.30 8.86
C GLU A 939 -19.57 -36.49 9.21
N LEU A 940 -19.03 -35.71 8.28
CA LEU A 940 -17.91 -34.80 8.53
C LEU A 940 -18.31 -33.65 9.47
N ALA A 941 -19.53 -33.13 9.35
CA ALA A 941 -20.07 -32.13 10.27
C ALA A 941 -20.16 -32.64 11.71
N LYS A 942 -20.36 -33.95 11.93
CA LYS A 942 -20.34 -34.57 13.28
C LYS A 942 -18.93 -34.63 13.88
N LYS A 943 -17.89 -34.63 13.04
CA LYS A 943 -16.48 -34.66 13.45
C LYS A 943 -15.86 -33.26 13.53
N SER A 944 -16.65 -32.18 13.42
CA SER A 944 -16.11 -30.82 13.30
C SER A 944 -15.32 -30.36 14.53
N PRO A 945 -14.13 -29.77 14.35
CA PRO A 945 -13.33 -29.21 15.45
C PRO A 945 -13.82 -27.82 15.91
N ASP A 946 -14.43 -27.03 15.01
CA ASP A 946 -14.90 -25.66 15.28
C ASP A 946 -16.31 -25.39 14.72
N ALA A 947 -17.03 -24.46 15.34
CA ALA A 947 -18.32 -23.94 14.91
C ALA A 947 -18.26 -23.31 13.51
N LYS A 948 -17.12 -22.71 13.11
CA LYS A 948 -16.93 -22.18 11.74
C LYS A 948 -16.95 -23.29 10.69
N PHE A 949 -16.26 -24.41 10.95
CA PHE A 949 -16.23 -25.58 10.06
C PHE A 949 -17.62 -26.23 9.96
N SER A 950 -18.31 -26.38 11.10
CA SER A 950 -19.68 -26.90 11.12
C SER A 950 -20.64 -26.00 10.29
N GLY A 951 -20.46 -24.68 10.34
CA GLY A 951 -21.18 -23.73 9.48
C GLY A 951 -20.90 -23.92 8.00
N LEU A 952 -19.65 -24.20 7.61
CA LEU A 952 -19.27 -24.47 6.22
C LEU A 952 -19.92 -25.75 5.67
N CYS A 953 -19.94 -26.82 6.47
CA CYS A 953 -20.67 -28.04 6.11
C CYS A 953 -22.17 -27.76 5.93
N GLY A 954 -22.73 -26.85 6.74
CA GLY A 954 -24.08 -26.34 6.56
C GLY A 954 -24.28 -25.66 5.21
N ASP A 955 -23.45 -24.68 4.86
CA ASP A 955 -23.51 -23.98 3.57
C ASP A 955 -23.41 -24.95 2.36
N LEU A 956 -22.53 -25.96 2.43
CA LEU A 956 -22.34 -26.97 1.38
C LEU A 956 -23.50 -27.97 1.31
N SER A 957 -24.08 -28.35 2.45
CA SER A 957 -25.30 -29.19 2.48
C SER A 957 -26.47 -28.51 1.78
N LEU A 958 -26.60 -27.18 1.91
CA LEU A 958 -27.65 -26.42 1.22
C LEU A 958 -27.45 -26.37 -0.30
N LEU A 959 -26.20 -26.33 -0.77
CA LEU A 959 -25.90 -26.44 -2.20
C LEU A 959 -26.36 -27.80 -2.74
N LEU A 960 -26.04 -28.89 -2.06
CA LEU A 960 -26.41 -30.25 -2.47
C LEU A 960 -27.94 -30.46 -2.45
N VAL A 961 -28.63 -29.95 -1.42
CA VAL A 961 -30.10 -29.95 -1.38
C VAL A 961 -30.70 -29.14 -2.54
N LYS A 962 -30.06 -28.01 -2.90
CA LYS A 962 -30.48 -27.19 -4.05
C LYS A 962 -30.27 -27.91 -5.38
N VAL A 963 -29.22 -28.73 -5.53
CA VAL A 963 -28.98 -29.59 -6.70
C VAL A 963 -30.08 -30.65 -6.82
N LEU A 964 -30.38 -31.37 -5.72
CA LEU A 964 -31.38 -32.45 -5.71
C LEU A 964 -32.83 -31.98 -6.00
N ILE A 965 -33.21 -30.80 -5.51
CA ILE A 965 -34.62 -30.35 -5.47
C ILE A 965 -34.84 -29.14 -6.40
N GLY A 966 -33.78 -28.51 -6.92
CA GLY A 966 -33.88 -27.41 -7.90
C GLY A 966 -34.64 -26.16 -7.42
N GLY A 967 -34.78 -25.97 -6.10
CA GLY A 967 -35.59 -24.90 -5.50
C GLY A 967 -37.11 -25.18 -5.47
N GLN A 968 -37.53 -26.41 -5.76
CA GLN A 968 -38.94 -26.84 -5.70
C GLN A 968 -39.37 -27.22 -4.27
N ASP A 969 -39.18 -26.31 -3.31
CA ASP A 969 -39.58 -26.48 -1.90
C ASP A 969 -41.11 -26.59 -1.75
N ASP A 970 -41.88 -25.89 -2.59
CA ASP A 970 -43.33 -25.70 -2.42
C ASP A 970 -44.19 -26.70 -3.27
N LYS A 971 -43.59 -27.50 -4.16
CA LYS A 971 -44.34 -28.24 -5.23
C LYS A 971 -44.99 -29.57 -4.84
N THR A 972 -44.86 -30.02 -3.59
CA THR A 972 -45.30 -31.34 -3.13
C THR A 972 -45.89 -31.26 -1.73
N SER A 973 -46.84 -30.33 -1.53
CA SER A 973 -47.50 -30.10 -0.25
C SER A 973 -48.13 -31.37 0.36
N VAL A 974 -47.69 -31.64 1.59
CA VAL A 974 -48.19 -32.52 2.65
C VAL A 974 -49.69 -32.89 2.56
N ARG A 975 -50.02 -34.01 1.92
CA ARG A 975 -51.14 -34.87 2.32
C ARG A 975 -50.65 -36.31 2.36
N ASP A 976 -50.69 -36.92 3.54
CA ASP A 976 -51.19 -38.28 3.78
C ASP A 976 -51.08 -38.61 5.27
N THR A 977 -52.22 -38.60 5.98
CA THR A 977 -52.48 -39.59 7.04
C THR A 977 -53.83 -40.25 6.76
N PRO A 978 -53.93 -41.59 6.69
CA PRO A 978 -55.16 -42.26 6.30
C PRO A 978 -56.07 -42.46 7.52
N LYS A 979 -57.34 -42.03 7.44
CA LYS A 979 -58.40 -42.48 8.35
C LYS A 979 -59.57 -43.14 7.62
N VAL A 980 -59.76 -44.38 8.02
CA VAL A 980 -60.70 -45.47 7.72
C VAL A 980 -62.19 -45.09 7.86
N GLU A 981 -62.97 -45.46 6.81
CA GLU A 981 -64.38 -45.98 6.74
C GLU A 981 -65.56 -45.20 7.40
N ALA A 982 -66.83 -45.23 6.96
CA ALA A 982 -67.59 -45.77 5.82
C ALA A 982 -69.03 -45.13 5.86
N PRO A 983 -70.14 -45.72 5.36
CA PRO A 983 -70.68 -45.51 4.01
C PRO A 983 -72.12 -44.94 4.00
N ALA A 984 -72.55 -44.22 2.94
CA ALA A 984 -73.97 -44.12 2.59
C ALA A 984 -74.23 -43.73 1.13
N LYS A 985 -75.20 -44.43 0.53
CA LYS A 985 -75.61 -44.43 -0.89
C LYS A 985 -76.67 -43.37 -1.25
N LYS A 986 -76.76 -43.13 -2.57
CA LYS A 986 -77.86 -42.62 -3.43
C LYS A 986 -77.76 -41.10 -3.72
N THR A 987 -77.83 -40.57 -4.95
CA THR A 987 -78.18 -41.10 -6.29
C THR A 987 -77.80 -40.08 -7.39
N ARG A 988 -77.03 -40.54 -8.39
CA ARG A 988 -77.11 -40.30 -9.85
C ARG A 988 -77.22 -38.86 -10.43
N GLY A 989 -76.14 -38.42 -11.09
CA GLY A 989 -76.18 -37.56 -12.30
C GLY A 989 -74.86 -36.82 -12.63
N LYS A 990 -74.07 -37.35 -13.60
CA LYS A 990 -73.04 -36.71 -14.51
C LYS A 990 -72.14 -35.59 -13.92
N THR A 991 -70.80 -35.67 -13.90
CA THR A 991 -69.80 -35.93 -14.96
C THR A 991 -68.43 -36.26 -14.33
N SER A 992 -67.58 -36.99 -15.08
CA SER A 992 -66.29 -37.54 -14.66
C SER A 992 -65.10 -36.57 -14.72
N ALA A 993 -64.21 -36.64 -13.72
CA ALA A 993 -62.75 -36.66 -13.89
C ALA A 993 -62.08 -37.05 -12.55
N THR A 994 -61.26 -38.12 -12.56
CA THR A 994 -60.32 -38.52 -11.49
C THR A 994 -59.04 -39.02 -12.18
N THR A 995 -57.95 -38.25 -12.16
CA THR A 995 -56.73 -38.37 -11.30
C THR A 995 -55.81 -39.57 -11.59
N ALA A 996 -54.65 -39.27 -12.20
CA ALA A 996 -53.39 -40.01 -12.07
C ALA A 996 -52.30 -38.98 -11.76
N VAL A 997 -51.61 -39.15 -10.62
CA VAL A 997 -50.46 -38.33 -10.19
C VAL A 997 -49.28 -38.61 -11.12
N SER A 998 -48.53 -37.59 -11.53
CA SER A 998 -47.41 -37.75 -12.48
C SER A 998 -46.21 -38.43 -11.79
N ALA A 999 -45.51 -39.32 -12.49
CA ALA A 999 -44.36 -40.06 -11.93
C ALA A 999 -43.21 -39.14 -11.45
N GLU A 1000 -43.09 -37.94 -12.03
CA GLU A 1000 -42.10 -36.92 -11.66
C GLU A 1000 -42.36 -36.32 -10.26
N GLU A 1001 -43.63 -36.11 -9.88
CA GLU A 1001 -43.99 -35.61 -8.54
C GLU A 1001 -43.70 -36.64 -7.45
N ALA A 1002 -43.89 -37.93 -7.74
CA ALA A 1002 -43.57 -39.01 -6.82
C ALA A 1002 -42.06 -39.16 -6.59
N ALA A 1003 -41.26 -39.02 -7.65
CA ALA A 1003 -39.80 -39.03 -7.57
C ALA A 1003 -39.27 -37.83 -6.76
N LEU A 1004 -39.82 -36.63 -6.98
CA LEU A 1004 -39.45 -35.44 -6.20
C LEU A 1004 -39.79 -35.60 -4.71
N LYS A 1005 -40.96 -36.14 -4.38
CA LYS A 1005 -41.37 -36.42 -3.00
C LYS A 1005 -40.41 -37.41 -2.32
N ALA A 1006 -40.01 -38.49 -3.01
CA ALA A 1006 -39.05 -39.45 -2.47
C ALA A 1006 -37.68 -38.81 -2.16
N LYS A 1007 -37.20 -37.90 -3.02
CA LYS A 1007 -35.95 -37.14 -2.76
C LYS A 1007 -36.08 -36.25 -1.52
N GLN A 1008 -37.19 -35.53 -1.42
CA GLN A 1008 -37.49 -34.67 -0.27
C GLN A 1008 -37.56 -35.45 1.04
N ASP A 1009 -38.22 -36.61 1.04
CA ASP A 1009 -38.32 -37.48 2.21
C ASP A 1009 -36.93 -37.98 2.67
N ARG A 1010 -36.04 -38.36 1.74
CA ARG A 1010 -34.66 -38.75 2.07
C ARG A 1010 -33.84 -37.60 2.67
N VAL A 1011 -33.95 -36.38 2.12
CA VAL A 1011 -33.30 -35.19 2.68
C VAL A 1011 -33.80 -34.92 4.10
N VAL A 1012 -35.13 -34.93 4.30
CA VAL A 1012 -35.74 -34.71 5.61
C VAL A 1012 -35.30 -35.76 6.63
N ALA A 1013 -35.21 -37.03 6.23
CA ALA A 1013 -34.72 -38.11 7.10
C ALA A 1013 -33.29 -37.84 7.59
N LEU A 1014 -32.37 -37.48 6.68
CA LEU A 1014 -30.98 -37.18 7.02
C LEU A 1014 -30.83 -35.98 7.97
N TYR A 1015 -31.56 -34.89 7.71
CA TYR A 1015 -31.58 -33.73 8.60
C TYR A 1015 -32.27 -34.05 9.94
N SER A 1016 -33.29 -34.91 9.95
CA SER A 1016 -33.95 -35.36 11.18
C SER A 1016 -33.01 -36.18 12.06
N ASP A 1017 -32.19 -37.06 11.48
CA ASP A 1017 -31.25 -37.88 12.24
C ASP A 1017 -30.11 -37.02 12.79
N SER A 1018 -29.61 -36.09 11.99
CA SER A 1018 -28.62 -35.09 12.43
C SER A 1018 -29.18 -34.20 13.55
N LEU A 1019 -30.44 -33.81 13.46
CA LEU A 1019 -31.13 -33.01 14.48
C LEU A 1019 -31.32 -33.80 15.79
N LYS A 1020 -31.75 -35.07 15.72
CA LYS A 1020 -31.86 -35.94 16.90
C LYS A 1020 -30.52 -36.07 17.61
N GLU A 1021 -29.43 -36.27 16.87
CA GLU A 1021 -28.09 -36.32 17.46
C GLU A 1021 -27.70 -34.99 18.13
N PHE A 1022 -27.96 -33.85 17.47
CA PHE A 1022 -27.71 -32.52 18.04
C PHE A 1022 -28.49 -32.29 19.35
N MET A 1023 -29.75 -32.74 19.43
CA MET A 1023 -30.62 -32.53 20.59
C MET A 1023 -30.32 -33.48 21.77
N THR A 1024 -29.85 -34.69 21.49
CA THR A 1024 -29.61 -35.75 22.50
C THR A 1024 -28.17 -35.81 22.99
N ARG A 1025 -27.16 -35.50 22.15
CA ARG A 1025 -25.75 -35.62 22.56
C ARG A 1025 -25.30 -34.43 23.41
N LYS A 1026 -24.69 -34.72 24.57
CA LYS A 1026 -24.23 -33.71 25.55
C LYS A 1026 -23.23 -32.71 24.94
N ASN A 1027 -22.27 -33.21 24.16
CA ASN A 1027 -21.27 -32.45 23.41
C ASN A 1027 -21.37 -32.85 21.94
N SER A 1028 -22.35 -32.29 21.22
CA SER A 1028 -22.47 -32.45 19.77
C SER A 1028 -21.65 -31.36 19.09
N ASN A 1029 -20.83 -31.75 18.12
CA ASN A 1029 -20.03 -30.85 17.29
C ASN A 1029 -20.87 -30.16 16.19
N LEU A 1030 -22.11 -30.63 15.96
CA LEU A 1030 -23.03 -29.99 15.04
C LEU A 1030 -23.45 -28.60 15.55
N SER A 1031 -23.46 -27.62 14.64
CA SER A 1031 -23.86 -26.24 14.92
C SER A 1031 -25.36 -26.02 14.75
N ALA A 1032 -25.95 -25.20 15.63
CA ALA A 1032 -27.34 -24.75 15.49
C ALA A 1032 -27.57 -23.98 14.17
N LYS A 1033 -26.51 -23.34 13.66
CA LYS A 1033 -26.54 -22.55 12.42
C LYS A 1033 -26.92 -23.39 11.20
N MET A 1034 -26.42 -24.62 11.10
CA MET A 1034 -26.70 -25.57 10.01
C MET A 1034 -28.22 -25.78 9.81
N PHE A 1035 -28.94 -25.96 10.92
CA PHE A 1035 -30.39 -26.15 10.89
C PHE A 1035 -31.15 -24.84 10.65
N LEU A 1036 -30.69 -23.73 11.23
CA LEU A 1036 -31.31 -22.42 11.02
C LEU A 1036 -31.20 -21.96 9.56
N GLU A 1037 -30.10 -22.22 8.88
CA GLU A 1037 -29.92 -21.88 7.46
C GLU A 1037 -30.74 -22.78 6.54
N PHE A 1038 -30.88 -24.07 6.88
CA PHE A 1038 -31.83 -24.97 6.21
C PHE A 1038 -33.28 -24.48 6.33
N ILE A 1039 -33.70 -24.07 7.53
CA ILE A 1039 -35.00 -23.44 7.78
C ILE A 1039 -35.17 -22.14 6.98
N ASP A 1040 -34.11 -21.36 6.85
CA ASP A 1040 -34.13 -20.09 6.13
C ASP A 1040 -34.37 -20.27 4.62
N ARG A 1041 -33.67 -21.25 4.04
CA ARG A 1041 -33.58 -21.50 2.60
C ARG A 1041 -34.68 -22.41 2.07
N PHE A 1042 -35.10 -23.42 2.85
CA PHE A 1042 -36.07 -24.45 2.50
C PHE A 1042 -37.14 -24.62 3.61
N PRO A 1043 -37.96 -23.59 3.88
CA PRO A 1043 -38.88 -23.59 5.01
C PRO A 1043 -40.01 -24.65 4.92
N HIS A 1044 -40.45 -25.08 3.72
CA HIS A 1044 -41.50 -26.11 3.62
C HIS A 1044 -40.95 -27.50 3.92
N LEU A 1045 -39.78 -27.85 3.39
CA LEU A 1045 -39.09 -29.10 3.74
C LEU A 1045 -38.71 -29.14 5.21
N ALA A 1046 -38.20 -28.03 5.75
CA ALA A 1046 -37.83 -27.93 7.15
C ALA A 1046 -39.04 -28.03 8.10
N TRP A 1047 -40.28 -27.80 7.62
CA TRP A 1047 -41.48 -28.01 8.43
C TRP A 1047 -41.65 -29.47 8.85
N HIS A 1048 -41.19 -30.43 8.07
CA HIS A 1048 -41.25 -31.84 8.47
C HIS A 1048 -40.39 -32.17 9.71
N LEU A 1049 -39.42 -31.30 10.04
CA LEU A 1049 -38.65 -31.39 11.28
C LEU A 1049 -39.42 -30.85 12.50
N SER A 1050 -40.60 -30.22 12.32
CA SER A 1050 -41.35 -29.60 13.41
C SER A 1050 -41.82 -30.61 14.46
N SER A 1051 -42.24 -31.80 14.04
CA SER A 1051 -42.65 -32.88 14.96
C SER A 1051 -41.49 -33.31 15.84
N THR A 1052 -40.31 -33.54 15.24
CA THR A 1052 -39.07 -33.86 15.95
C THR A 1052 -38.65 -32.72 16.89
N LEU A 1053 -38.72 -31.45 16.45
CA LEU A 1053 -38.42 -30.30 17.30
C LEU A 1053 -39.36 -30.19 18.51
N LEU A 1054 -40.65 -30.47 18.33
CA LEU A 1054 -41.66 -30.44 19.39
C LEU A 1054 -41.47 -31.53 20.44
N GLU A 1055 -40.93 -32.68 20.07
CA GLU A 1055 -40.56 -33.71 21.06
C GLU A 1055 -39.51 -33.15 22.03
N TYR A 1056 -38.54 -32.39 21.51
CA TYR A 1056 -37.45 -31.81 22.29
C TYR A 1056 -37.75 -30.44 22.91
N THR A 1057 -38.98 -29.90 22.77
CA THR A 1057 -39.41 -28.74 23.57
C THR A 1057 -39.84 -29.13 24.98
N SER A 1058 -40.14 -30.42 25.23
CA SER A 1058 -40.46 -30.90 26.59
C SER A 1058 -39.20 -31.04 27.45
N PRO A 1059 -39.23 -30.61 28.73
CA PRO A 1059 -38.10 -30.77 29.66
C PRO A 1059 -37.64 -32.23 29.85
N LYS A 1060 -38.49 -33.22 29.56
CA LYS A 1060 -38.20 -34.65 29.75
C LYS A 1060 -37.39 -35.27 28.61
N ALA A 1061 -37.35 -34.64 27.43
CA ALA A 1061 -36.74 -35.22 26.23
C ALA A 1061 -35.41 -34.58 25.84
N ALA A 1062 -35.16 -33.31 26.22
CA ALA A 1062 -33.92 -32.59 25.90
C ALA A 1062 -32.85 -32.77 27.00
N VAL A 1063 -31.63 -33.15 26.61
CA VAL A 1063 -30.53 -33.43 27.56
C VAL A 1063 -30.02 -32.18 28.29
N LYS A 1064 -30.18 -30.99 27.68
CA LYS A 1064 -29.82 -29.70 28.29
C LYS A 1064 -30.91 -28.66 28.06
N SER A 1065 -31.14 -27.81 29.06
CA SER A 1065 -32.02 -26.63 28.99
C SER A 1065 -31.61 -25.62 27.90
N PHE A 1066 -30.33 -25.61 27.48
CA PHE A 1066 -29.88 -24.88 26.29
C PHE A 1066 -30.46 -25.45 24.98
N ARG A 1067 -30.45 -26.77 24.81
CA ARG A 1067 -31.00 -27.44 23.61
C ARG A 1067 -32.51 -27.22 23.50
N GLN A 1068 -33.21 -27.26 24.64
CA GLN A 1068 -34.63 -26.92 24.70
C GLN A 1068 -34.92 -25.48 24.19
N ALA A 1069 -34.13 -24.50 24.63
CA ALA A 1069 -34.25 -23.12 24.14
C ALA A 1069 -33.91 -22.99 22.64
N MET A 1070 -32.95 -23.77 22.14
CA MET A 1070 -32.63 -23.84 20.71
C MET A 1070 -33.75 -24.49 19.89
N ALA A 1071 -34.44 -25.51 20.41
CA ALA A 1071 -35.65 -26.06 19.79
C ALA A 1071 -36.73 -24.99 19.58
N PHE A 1072 -37.01 -24.19 20.61
CA PHE A 1072 -37.93 -23.05 20.50
C PHE A 1072 -37.44 -21.98 19.52
N THR A 1073 -36.13 -21.75 19.45
CA THR A 1073 -35.53 -20.79 18.50
C THR A 1073 -35.70 -21.25 17.05
N MET A 1074 -35.44 -22.54 16.76
CA MET A 1074 -35.62 -23.13 15.43
C MET A 1074 -37.11 -23.19 15.04
N LEU A 1075 -38.00 -23.57 15.96
CA LEU A 1075 -39.45 -23.52 15.73
C LEU A 1075 -39.93 -22.09 15.47
N SER A 1076 -39.41 -21.10 16.20
CA SER A 1076 -39.71 -19.68 15.98
C SER A 1076 -39.26 -19.22 14.59
N ALA A 1077 -38.08 -19.64 14.14
CA ALA A 1077 -37.58 -19.35 12.79
C ALA A 1077 -38.48 -19.97 11.71
N LEU A 1078 -38.88 -21.24 11.86
CA LEU A 1078 -39.82 -21.94 10.97
C LEU A 1078 -41.15 -21.20 10.85
N VAL A 1079 -41.78 -20.92 11.99
CA VAL A 1079 -43.08 -20.22 12.03
C VAL A 1079 -42.96 -18.83 11.44
N LYS A 1080 -41.88 -18.09 11.73
CA LYS A 1080 -41.66 -16.74 11.19
C LYS A 1080 -41.49 -16.76 9.67
N ARG A 1081 -40.71 -17.70 9.12
CA ARG A 1081 -40.45 -17.80 7.67
C ARG A 1081 -41.70 -18.19 6.90
N LEU A 1082 -42.42 -19.22 7.36
CA LEU A 1082 -43.65 -19.69 6.70
C LEU A 1082 -44.82 -18.72 6.87
N ALA A 1083 -44.96 -18.07 8.04
CA ALA A 1083 -45.97 -17.04 8.24
C ALA A 1083 -45.74 -15.78 7.40
N ASN A 1084 -44.51 -15.54 6.90
CA ASN A 1084 -44.26 -14.45 5.96
C ASN A 1084 -44.63 -14.81 4.51
N LYS A 1085 -44.64 -16.11 4.15
CA LYS A 1085 -45.04 -16.58 2.81
C LYS A 1085 -46.58 -16.59 2.60
N ASN A 1086 -47.38 -16.50 3.67
CA ASN A 1086 -48.85 -16.44 3.64
C ASN A 1086 -49.54 -17.57 2.83
N THR A 1087 -48.99 -18.79 2.86
CA THR A 1087 -49.62 -19.96 2.21
C THR A 1087 -50.78 -20.50 3.08
N PRO A 1088 -51.99 -20.69 2.53
CA PRO A 1088 -53.16 -21.14 3.30
C PRO A 1088 -53.01 -22.56 3.90
N GLU A 1089 -52.18 -23.39 3.27
CA GLU A 1089 -51.86 -24.75 3.73
C GLU A 1089 -51.03 -24.75 5.03
N PHE A 1090 -50.06 -23.84 5.14
CA PHE A 1090 -49.30 -23.64 6.38
C PHE A 1090 -50.21 -23.21 7.54
N GLU A 1091 -51.22 -22.39 7.27
CA GLU A 1091 -52.11 -21.90 8.32
C GLU A 1091 -52.91 -23.05 8.97
N GLN A 1092 -53.33 -24.04 8.18
CA GLN A 1092 -53.98 -25.26 8.69
C GLN A 1092 -52.99 -26.15 9.46
N LEU A 1093 -51.82 -26.44 8.88
CA LEU A 1093 -50.77 -27.24 9.54
C LEU A 1093 -50.27 -26.63 10.84
N PHE A 1094 -50.14 -25.30 10.89
CA PHE A 1094 -49.77 -24.58 12.10
C PHE A 1094 -50.86 -24.66 13.16
N LEU A 1095 -52.14 -24.56 12.78
CA LEU A 1095 -53.25 -24.75 13.70
C LEU A 1095 -53.32 -26.17 14.27
N ASP A 1096 -53.04 -27.18 13.45
CA ASP A 1096 -53.04 -28.59 13.90
C ASP A 1096 -51.90 -28.88 14.88
N THR A 1097 -50.76 -28.22 14.73
CA THR A 1097 -49.60 -28.36 15.64
C THR A 1097 -49.69 -27.45 16.88
N LEU A 1098 -50.54 -26.43 16.86
CA LEU A 1098 -50.68 -25.45 17.92
C LEU A 1098 -51.08 -26.03 19.30
N PRO A 1099 -51.99 -27.03 19.41
CA PRO A 1099 -52.29 -27.67 20.69
C PRO A 1099 -51.06 -28.35 21.31
N LEU A 1100 -50.20 -28.96 20.48
CA LEU A 1100 -48.96 -29.60 20.94
C LEU A 1100 -47.96 -28.56 21.44
N ILE A 1101 -47.79 -27.46 20.69
CA ILE A 1101 -46.96 -26.31 21.10
C ILE A 1101 -47.44 -25.75 22.44
N ARG A 1102 -48.75 -25.50 22.56
CA ARG A 1102 -49.38 -24.96 23.77
C ARG A 1102 -49.17 -25.87 24.97
N ASN A 1103 -49.43 -27.17 24.82
CA ASN A 1103 -49.27 -28.12 25.93
C ASN A 1103 -47.80 -28.19 26.38
N SER A 1104 -46.86 -28.19 25.44
CA SER A 1104 -45.42 -28.16 25.77
C SER A 1104 -45.00 -26.86 26.47
N LEU A 1105 -45.56 -25.71 26.08
CA LEU A 1105 -45.32 -24.43 26.76
C LEU A 1105 -45.89 -24.41 28.18
N ILE A 1106 -47.09 -24.96 28.39
CA ILE A 1106 -47.69 -25.09 29.72
C ILE A 1106 -46.82 -25.98 30.60
N GLU A 1107 -46.41 -27.16 30.12
CA GLU A 1107 -45.49 -28.05 30.85
C GLU A 1107 -44.15 -27.37 31.17
N THR A 1108 -43.61 -26.58 30.24
CA THR A 1108 -42.34 -25.86 30.42
C THR A 1108 -42.47 -24.76 31.49
N PHE A 1109 -43.60 -24.04 31.51
CA PHE A 1109 -43.87 -23.01 32.52
C PHE A 1109 -44.25 -23.60 33.89
N GLU A 1110 -44.95 -24.72 33.93
CA GLU A 1110 -45.22 -25.47 35.17
C GLU A 1110 -43.93 -26.07 35.76
N GLY A 1111 -43.07 -26.62 34.92
CA GLY A 1111 -41.77 -27.17 35.31
C GLY A 1111 -40.82 -26.13 35.93
N ALA A 1112 -40.98 -24.84 35.62
CA ALA A 1112 -40.22 -23.77 36.27
C ALA A 1112 -40.54 -23.61 37.79
N PHE A 1113 -41.64 -24.20 38.25
CA PHE A 1113 -42.11 -24.16 39.64
C PHE A 1113 -42.18 -25.53 40.33
N ALA A 1114 -41.75 -26.60 39.67
CA ALA A 1114 -41.72 -27.92 40.27
C ALA A 1114 -40.69 -27.97 41.42
N GLU A 1115 -41.08 -28.52 42.57
CA GLU A 1115 -40.15 -28.78 43.68
C GLU A 1115 -39.24 -29.98 43.33
N PRO A 1116 -37.93 -29.93 43.64
CA PRO A 1116 -37.02 -31.00 43.29
C PRO A 1116 -37.31 -32.25 44.11
N THR A 1117 -37.89 -33.27 43.48
CA THR A 1117 -37.94 -34.63 44.03
C THR A 1117 -36.60 -35.36 43.79
N THR A 1118 -36.35 -36.41 44.57
CA THR A 1118 -35.02 -36.92 44.94
C THR A 1118 -34.27 -37.72 43.86
N THR A 1119 -33.93 -37.12 42.71
CA THR A 1119 -32.90 -37.65 41.82
C THR A 1119 -31.91 -36.56 41.39
N GLU A 1120 -30.61 -36.88 41.34
CA GLU A 1120 -29.56 -35.89 41.04
C GLU A 1120 -29.61 -35.33 39.61
N GLU A 1121 -30.26 -36.05 38.68
CA GLU A 1121 -30.47 -35.58 37.30
C GLU A 1121 -31.50 -34.42 37.22
N GLU A 1122 -32.50 -34.39 38.11
CA GLU A 1122 -33.51 -33.33 38.15
C GLU A 1122 -33.05 -32.06 38.88
N LYS A 1123 -31.99 -32.12 39.69
CA LYS A 1123 -31.40 -30.93 40.34
C LYS A 1123 -30.85 -29.90 39.34
N ASN A 1124 -30.45 -30.33 38.14
CA ASN A 1124 -30.02 -29.45 37.06
C ASN A 1124 -31.19 -28.88 36.22
N SER A 1125 -32.34 -29.56 36.21
CA SER A 1125 -33.56 -29.11 35.51
C SER A 1125 -34.20 -27.90 36.21
N ALA A 1126 -34.35 -27.95 37.53
CA ALA A 1126 -34.96 -26.86 38.31
C ALA A 1126 -34.09 -25.58 38.40
N LYS A 1127 -32.77 -25.70 38.15
CA LYS A 1127 -31.85 -24.56 37.95
C LYS A 1127 -31.79 -24.05 36.50
N GLY A 1128 -32.53 -24.67 35.56
CA GLY A 1128 -32.33 -24.53 34.11
C GLY A 1128 -33.04 -23.35 33.41
N MET A 1129 -34.10 -22.79 33.99
CA MET A 1129 -34.81 -21.64 33.38
C MET A 1129 -34.19 -20.34 33.89
N ASN A 1130 -33.55 -19.57 32.99
CA ASN A 1130 -33.00 -18.25 33.31
C ASN A 1130 -33.76 -17.14 32.54
N VAL A 1131 -33.51 -15.88 32.89
CA VAL A 1131 -34.20 -14.71 32.29
C VAL A 1131 -34.03 -14.65 30.76
N ALA A 1132 -32.88 -15.05 30.22
CA ALA A 1132 -32.61 -15.05 28.78
C ALA A 1132 -33.42 -16.13 28.04
N ARG A 1133 -33.45 -17.35 28.56
CA ARG A 1133 -34.21 -18.48 27.98
C ARG A 1133 -35.71 -18.25 28.06
N LEU A 1134 -36.18 -17.75 29.21
CA LEU A 1134 -37.58 -17.37 29.39
C LEU A 1134 -37.99 -16.29 28.37
N ARG A 1135 -37.09 -15.34 28.07
CA ARG A 1135 -37.32 -14.32 27.05
C ARG A 1135 -37.51 -14.92 25.65
N GLU A 1136 -36.68 -15.89 25.26
CA GLU A 1136 -36.81 -16.55 23.95
C GLU A 1136 -38.08 -17.39 23.83
N ILE A 1137 -38.43 -18.13 24.87
CA ILE A 1137 -39.70 -18.88 24.92
C ILE A 1137 -40.90 -17.93 24.83
N LEU A 1138 -40.89 -16.82 25.58
CA LEU A 1138 -41.95 -15.81 25.52
C LEU A 1138 -42.05 -15.14 24.14
N LYS A 1139 -40.91 -14.85 23.49
CA LYS A 1139 -40.89 -14.31 22.12
C LYS A 1139 -41.53 -15.29 21.13
N PHE A 1140 -41.20 -16.58 21.22
CA PHE A 1140 -41.83 -17.62 20.40
C PHE A 1140 -43.34 -17.69 20.65
N THR A 1141 -43.78 -17.72 21.91
CA THR A 1141 -45.21 -17.76 22.25
C THR A 1141 -45.95 -16.52 21.75
N ILE A 1142 -45.35 -15.33 21.83
CA ILE A 1142 -45.90 -14.09 21.27
C ILE A 1142 -46.02 -14.17 19.75
N LEU A 1143 -45.00 -14.70 19.06
CA LEU A 1143 -45.03 -14.89 17.61
C LEU A 1143 -46.16 -15.84 17.21
N SER A 1144 -46.29 -16.97 17.91
CA SER A 1144 -47.38 -17.94 17.71
C SER A 1144 -48.75 -17.33 18.02
N ALA A 1145 -48.89 -16.52 19.08
CA ALA A 1145 -50.15 -15.85 19.40
C ALA A 1145 -50.53 -14.79 18.36
N ARG A 1146 -49.55 -14.07 17.80
CA ARG A 1146 -49.78 -13.10 16.72
C ARG A 1146 -50.20 -13.77 15.42
N THR A 1147 -49.60 -14.90 15.07
CA THR A 1147 -49.95 -15.65 13.84
C THR A 1147 -51.36 -16.22 13.93
N VAL A 1148 -51.80 -16.70 15.10
CA VAL A 1148 -53.20 -17.11 15.35
C VAL A 1148 -54.18 -15.93 15.21
N LYS A 1149 -53.80 -14.74 15.69
CA LYS A 1149 -54.65 -13.54 15.67
C LYS A 1149 -54.79 -12.88 14.29
N ARG A 1150 -54.00 -13.28 13.28
CA ARG A 1150 -54.08 -12.72 11.91
C ARG A 1150 -55.40 -13.03 11.19
N SER A 1151 -56.13 -14.06 11.63
CA SER A 1151 -57.46 -14.41 11.12
C SER A 1151 -58.52 -13.90 12.09
N GLU A 1152 -59.40 -12.98 11.65
CA GLU A 1152 -60.40 -12.30 12.50
C GLU A 1152 -61.44 -13.24 13.15
N ASP A 1153 -61.56 -14.48 12.64
CA ASP A 1153 -62.65 -15.42 12.95
C ASP A 1153 -62.31 -16.55 13.94
N ARG A 1154 -61.22 -16.44 14.72
CA ARG A 1154 -60.75 -17.53 15.62
C ARG A 1154 -60.92 -17.22 17.10
N ASP A 1155 -61.45 -18.18 17.86
CA ASP A 1155 -61.55 -18.10 19.33
C ASP A 1155 -60.18 -18.28 19.98
N VAL A 1156 -59.44 -17.18 20.08
CA VAL A 1156 -58.09 -17.12 20.66
C VAL A 1156 -58.08 -17.59 22.12
N VAL A 1157 -59.17 -17.40 22.86
CA VAL A 1157 -59.30 -17.74 24.28
C VAL A 1157 -59.33 -19.25 24.46
N GLN A 1158 -60.09 -19.95 23.62
CA GLN A 1158 -60.17 -21.41 23.61
C GLN A 1158 -58.88 -22.05 23.09
N ILE A 1159 -58.29 -21.47 22.03
CA ILE A 1159 -57.07 -21.99 21.40
C ILE A 1159 -55.89 -21.99 22.38
N TRP A 1160 -55.69 -20.93 23.16
CA TRP A 1160 -54.54 -20.78 24.07
C TRP A 1160 -54.77 -21.27 25.50
N GLU A 1161 -55.94 -21.83 25.83
CA GLU A 1161 -56.32 -22.20 27.21
C GLU A 1161 -55.95 -21.10 28.23
N THR A 1162 -56.46 -19.89 28.00
CA THR A 1162 -56.16 -18.70 28.81
C THR A 1162 -56.42 -18.89 30.30
N SER A 1163 -57.35 -19.78 30.66
CA SER A 1163 -57.67 -20.17 32.04
C SER A 1163 -56.52 -20.87 32.77
N LYS A 1164 -55.61 -21.55 32.05
CA LYS A 1164 -54.41 -22.18 32.60
C LYS A 1164 -53.15 -21.36 32.36
N LEU A 1165 -52.96 -20.86 31.15
CA LEU A 1165 -51.74 -20.14 30.76
C LEU A 1165 -51.65 -18.75 31.41
N GLY A 1166 -52.77 -18.04 31.56
CA GLY A 1166 -52.82 -16.70 32.16
C GLY A 1166 -52.30 -16.67 33.60
N PRO A 1167 -52.82 -17.51 34.52
CA PRO A 1167 -52.35 -17.59 35.90
C PRO A 1167 -50.87 -18.02 36.03
N LEU A 1168 -50.41 -18.94 35.17
CA LEU A 1168 -49.01 -19.38 35.16
C LEU A 1168 -48.06 -18.23 34.77
N LEU A 1169 -48.40 -17.46 33.73
CA LEU A 1169 -47.64 -16.28 33.31
C LEU A 1169 -47.61 -15.18 34.38
N GLN A 1170 -48.71 -14.99 35.11
CA GLN A 1170 -48.75 -14.08 36.25
C GLN A 1170 -47.80 -14.55 37.36
N ARG A 1171 -47.84 -15.83 37.72
CA ARG A 1171 -46.94 -16.44 38.71
C ARG A 1171 -45.47 -16.31 38.34
N ILE A 1172 -45.12 -16.45 37.05
CA ILE A 1172 -43.75 -16.22 36.54
C ILE A 1172 -43.32 -14.76 36.73
N SER A 1173 -44.21 -13.80 36.50
CA SER A 1173 -43.90 -12.37 36.63
C SER A 1173 -43.67 -11.89 38.08
N GLU A 1174 -44.23 -12.63 39.04
CA GLU A 1174 -44.19 -12.38 40.48
C GLU A 1174 -43.01 -13.10 41.16
N ASP A 1175 -42.43 -14.14 40.54
CA ASP A 1175 -41.28 -14.87 41.07
C ASP A 1175 -40.00 -13.99 41.06
N PRO A 1176 -39.31 -13.83 42.20
CA PRO A 1176 -38.09 -13.03 42.29
C PRO A 1176 -36.95 -13.52 41.38
N ARG A 1177 -36.93 -14.82 41.00
CA ARG A 1177 -35.93 -15.40 40.09
C ARG A 1177 -35.99 -14.82 38.67
N PHE A 1178 -37.15 -14.30 38.26
CA PHE A 1178 -37.39 -13.76 36.91
C PHE A 1178 -37.69 -12.26 36.91
N ALA A 1179 -37.27 -11.53 37.95
CA ALA A 1179 -37.53 -10.11 38.15
C ALA A 1179 -36.79 -9.20 37.13
N SER A 1180 -37.24 -9.20 35.88
CA SER A 1180 -36.76 -8.34 34.80
C SER A 1180 -37.89 -7.52 34.20
N GLY A 1181 -37.68 -6.21 34.02
CA GLY A 1181 -38.65 -5.33 33.37
C GLY A 1181 -39.00 -5.76 31.94
N ALA A 1182 -38.06 -6.38 31.22
CA ALA A 1182 -38.26 -6.89 29.87
C ALA A 1182 -39.10 -8.18 29.84
N VAL A 1183 -38.96 -9.06 30.83
CA VAL A 1183 -39.80 -10.27 30.93
C VAL A 1183 -41.23 -9.88 31.27
N ARG A 1184 -41.44 -8.93 32.20
CA ARG A 1184 -42.78 -8.43 32.54
C ARG A 1184 -43.47 -7.75 31.36
N SER A 1185 -42.76 -6.98 30.54
CA SER A 1185 -43.34 -6.36 29.35
C SER A 1185 -43.74 -7.41 28.30
N LEU A 1186 -42.92 -8.44 28.07
CA LEU A 1186 -43.27 -9.54 27.18
C LEU A 1186 -44.45 -10.37 27.69
N ILE A 1187 -44.51 -10.66 29.00
CA ILE A 1187 -45.66 -11.35 29.59
C ILE A 1187 -46.93 -10.50 29.45
N GLN A 1188 -46.87 -9.20 29.73
CA GLN A 1188 -48.02 -8.31 29.57
C GLN A 1188 -48.50 -8.24 28.11
N GLN A 1189 -47.56 -8.25 27.16
CA GLN A 1189 -47.87 -8.33 25.73
C GLN A 1189 -48.51 -9.67 25.38
N LEU A 1190 -48.02 -10.78 25.92
CA LEU A 1190 -48.55 -12.10 25.67
C LEU A 1190 -49.97 -12.24 26.24
N LEU A 1191 -50.21 -11.81 27.49
CA LEU A 1191 -51.53 -11.80 28.14
C LEU A 1191 -52.57 -11.02 27.30
N ALA A 1192 -52.17 -9.88 26.73
CA ALA A 1192 -53.02 -9.09 25.85
C ALA A 1192 -53.31 -9.78 24.50
N LEU A 1193 -52.37 -10.56 23.98
CA LEU A 1193 -52.54 -11.28 22.71
C LEU A 1193 -53.43 -12.51 22.85
N ILE A 1194 -53.32 -13.24 23.95
CA ILE A 1194 -54.13 -14.44 24.21
C ILE A 1194 -55.54 -14.10 24.73
N GLY A 1195 -55.86 -12.82 24.99
CA GLY A 1195 -57.19 -12.39 25.45
C GLY A 1195 -57.44 -12.57 26.95
N SER A 1196 -56.38 -12.56 27.76
CA SER A 1196 -56.51 -12.60 29.22
C SER A 1196 -56.83 -11.22 29.80
N GLU A 1197 -57.74 -11.15 30.78
CA GLU A 1197 -58.08 -9.92 31.51
C GLU A 1197 -57.04 -9.54 32.59
N ILE A 1198 -56.03 -10.39 32.81
CA ILE A 1198 -54.98 -10.19 33.83
C ILE A 1198 -54.09 -9.00 33.43
N LYS A 1199 -54.06 -7.97 34.29
CA LYS A 1199 -53.15 -6.82 34.17
C LYS A 1199 -52.08 -6.89 35.25
N LEU A 1200 -50.81 -6.92 34.85
CA LEU A 1200 -49.69 -6.89 35.77
C LEU A 1200 -49.48 -5.46 36.35
N PRO A 1201 -48.96 -5.32 37.58
CA PRO A 1201 -48.72 -4.02 38.19
C PRO A 1201 -47.77 -3.16 37.34
N THR A 1202 -48.26 -2.04 36.84
CA THR A 1202 -47.47 -1.06 36.06
C THR A 1202 -46.80 -0.06 37.00
N GLY A 1203 -45.70 -0.46 37.63
CA GLY A 1203 -44.96 0.44 38.53
C GLY A 1203 -43.55 -0.05 38.85
N SER A 1204 -42.55 0.74 38.47
CA SER A 1204 -41.16 0.52 38.86
C SER A 1204 -41.02 0.63 40.39
N VAL A 1205 -40.54 -0.44 41.01
CA VAL A 1205 -40.26 -0.58 42.45
C VAL A 1205 -39.47 0.61 43.04
N LYS A 1206 -38.72 1.34 42.21
CA LYS A 1206 -37.94 2.53 42.59
C LYS A 1206 -38.76 3.81 42.94
N LYS A 1207 -40.05 3.92 42.59
CA LYS A 1207 -40.83 5.16 42.81
C LYS A 1207 -41.59 5.19 44.15
N GLN A 1208 -41.96 4.02 44.71
CA GLN A 1208 -42.65 3.89 45.99
C GLN A 1208 -41.69 4.02 47.20
N GLU A 1209 -40.48 3.45 47.14
CA GLU A 1209 -39.46 3.62 48.20
C GLU A 1209 -39.04 5.09 48.40
N LYS A 1210 -39.06 5.91 47.34
CA LYS A 1210 -38.65 7.32 47.39
C LYS A 1210 -39.73 8.22 48.03
N GLN A 1211 -41.00 7.84 47.96
CA GLN A 1211 -42.10 8.55 48.64
C GLN A 1211 -42.21 8.17 50.11
N GLU A 1212 -41.94 6.90 50.46
CA GLU A 1212 -41.93 6.43 51.85
C GLU A 1212 -40.72 6.95 52.65
N LYS A 1213 -39.53 7.03 52.02
CA LYS A 1213 -38.35 7.69 52.61
C LYS A 1213 -38.54 9.18 52.83
N ARG A 1214 -39.27 9.88 51.94
CA ARG A 1214 -39.58 11.32 52.11
C ARG A 1214 -40.56 11.56 53.25
N LYS A 1215 -41.53 10.66 53.46
CA LYS A 1215 -42.51 10.74 54.56
C LYS A 1215 -41.87 10.46 55.92
N ARG A 1216 -40.99 9.43 56.00
CA ARG A 1216 -40.19 9.14 57.21
C ARG A 1216 -39.12 10.19 57.53
N ALA A 1217 -38.56 10.87 56.52
CA ALA A 1217 -37.59 11.94 56.73
C ALA A 1217 -38.22 13.26 57.24
N LEU A 1218 -39.49 13.52 56.91
CA LEU A 1218 -40.24 14.69 57.39
C LEU A 1218 -40.75 14.52 58.83
N GLU A 1219 -41.08 13.30 59.26
CA GLU A 1219 -41.49 13.00 60.65
C GLU A 1219 -40.30 12.93 61.62
N ALA A 1220 -39.09 12.61 61.14
CA ALA A 1220 -37.88 12.54 61.97
C ALA A 1220 -37.17 13.90 62.19
N GLN A 1221 -37.55 14.97 61.47
CA GLN A 1221 -37.00 16.33 61.64
C GLN A 1221 -37.77 17.21 62.65
N ALA A 1222 -38.89 16.73 63.22
CA ALA A 1222 -39.73 17.49 64.14
C ALA A 1222 -39.34 17.40 65.64
N ASN A 1223 -38.44 16.50 66.03
CA ASN A 1223 -37.91 16.44 67.40
C ASN A 1223 -36.38 16.54 67.38
N GLY A 1224 -35.91 17.78 67.26
CA GLY A 1224 -34.49 18.12 67.24
C GLY A 1224 -33.84 18.00 68.63
N GLY A 1225 -32.61 17.49 68.65
CA GLY A 1225 -31.74 17.49 69.81
C GLY A 1225 -30.30 17.25 69.36
N SER A 1226 -29.62 18.36 69.03
CA SER A 1226 -28.22 18.42 68.63
C SER A 1226 -27.28 17.66 69.57
N SER A 1227 -26.20 17.06 69.07
CA SER A 1227 -24.89 17.74 68.99
C SER A 1227 -23.76 16.75 68.72
N LYS A 1228 -22.82 17.20 67.85
CA LYS A 1228 -21.35 17.04 67.95
C LYS A 1228 -20.79 15.62 67.78
N LYS A 1229 -19.60 15.42 67.24
CA LYS A 1229 -18.60 16.22 66.50
C LYS A 1229 -17.65 15.14 65.97
N LYS A 1230 -17.33 15.16 64.68
CA LYS A 1230 -15.98 15.49 64.17
C LYS A 1230 -14.81 14.81 64.89
N THR A 1231 -14.18 13.87 64.20
CA THR A 1231 -12.73 13.75 64.04
C THR A 1231 -12.51 13.12 62.65
N HIS A 1232 -12.03 13.83 61.63
CA HIS A 1232 -10.67 14.30 61.38
C HIS A 1232 -9.60 13.19 61.30
N ARG A 1233 -9.08 13.02 60.08
CA ARG A 1233 -7.66 13.00 59.71
C ARG A 1233 -6.74 12.03 60.46
N SER A 1234 -6.18 11.09 59.70
CA SER A 1234 -4.73 10.85 59.56
C SER A 1234 -4.56 9.72 58.55
N LYS A 1235 -3.53 9.59 57.71
CA LYS A 1235 -2.18 10.18 57.59
C LYS A 1235 -1.67 9.73 56.20
N LYS A 1236 -0.80 10.54 55.59
CA LYS A 1236 0.37 10.15 54.75
C LYS A 1236 0.19 8.94 53.81
N ARG A 1237 0.21 9.04 52.47
CA ARG A 1237 0.89 9.96 51.55
C ARG A 1237 2.43 10.00 51.72
N LYS A 1238 3.13 9.31 50.81
CA LYS A 1238 4.38 9.70 50.13
C LYS A 1238 4.30 9.06 48.71
N VAL A 1239 4.03 9.85 47.64
CA VAL A 1239 5.00 10.49 46.71
C VAL A 1239 5.62 9.44 45.77
N SER A 1240 5.59 9.53 44.43
CA SER A 1240 5.67 10.65 43.44
C SER A 1240 4.52 10.59 42.41
N SER A 1241 3.90 11.67 41.88
CA SER A 1241 4.33 12.86 41.08
C SER A 1241 4.99 12.48 39.75
N LYS A 1242 4.59 12.97 38.56
CA LYS A 1242 4.17 14.30 38.05
C LYS A 1242 3.30 14.09 36.79
N ALA A 1243 2.18 14.81 36.58
CA ALA A 1243 2.06 16.16 35.97
C ALA A 1243 2.46 16.16 34.47
N SER A 1244 1.72 16.76 33.52
CA SER A 1244 1.08 18.09 33.58
C SER A 1244 0.20 18.35 32.33
N THR A 1245 -0.79 19.25 32.50
CA THR A 1245 -1.26 20.34 31.58
C THR A 1245 -1.93 19.97 30.25
N GLU A 1246 -3.21 20.34 30.07
CA GLU A 1246 -3.66 21.67 29.58
C GLU A 1246 -3.16 21.99 28.16
N ALA A 1247 -4.00 21.74 27.16
CA ALA A 1247 -4.40 22.64 26.07
C ALA A 1247 -5.47 21.93 25.23
#